data_AF-A0AAJ8BL12-F1
#
_entry.id   AF-A0AAJ8BL12-F1
#
_cell.length_a   1.000
_cell.length_b   1.000
_cell.length_c   1.000
_cell.angle_alpha   90.00
_cell.angle_beta   90.00
_cell.angle_gamma   90.00
#
_symmetry.space_group_name_H-M   'P 1'
#
loop_
_entity.id
_entity.type
_entity.pdbx_description
1 polymer ?
#
loop_
_entity_poly.entity_id
_entity_poly.type
_entity_poly.pdbx_seq_one_letter_code
_entity_poly.pdbx_strand_id
1 'polypeptide(L)'
;MTTRSALLILAALVGSCAQFTDTVYTDVRENELSTETSEETESYMPILCSPIPGPLSPSSSVDALSPADVSAVYTLGVPLSHRDEAFRVVSRLTELLSMLNPEMITQHVDQTSLQPRSLLEEAEELSLSLSQQVSDWKFVLLFVPADSMCACSPHVAADVNAAVQDVEVALQILQERLHRTLVHVAVWSAYHQQDKCECMRDDGINQRLRKATLLKTLQDSLSHVLKKPRWHSKSADFTAMLQSAPVILEPSSDSDNTWSETNQVAIQLWTNMLQPTTGQTEVMDDSVIPIPCPTRERPFLRTQKNSPSDSEKTVYSKASTLTDPVMGTEINCTDRSPSPTTPTSVHQLRPGDIKVVAAVGDSLTAANGVGAKTDNLLLVISEYRGLSWSIGGDENITTVTTLPNILKEFNPSLTGFSEGIGNEDNPKAFLNQAVAGAKSGDMVRQVRILVDKMKSDPRIDFHNDWKVITMFIGGNDICDFCTDSVFFSPRNVVIRIQQALDILHSEVPRAIVNLVELLNIVPLRDLHNDKSLGCPTWFVSLVCPCILKPKAGSSELHKVNDFNRAYQRTMRELIDSGRYDTHDNFTVVLQPFFREVFLPMLEDGRPDRSYFSPDCFHLSQKAHTLMARALWNNMLEPVGNKTFTQDFTAGIDLKCPSETNPFFRTALNSNYTFPGPPPTPPPVTNWGSDFSCVNTAPSNSVPTSAHRIRPADIKVVAALGDSLTTGFGAKAKNLLQLRTEYRGVSWSIGGDKNLDTVTTLPNILKKFNPKIKGVSIGQGKRRTGFNMAVSGAKISGIPGQVRRLIDTIKNDSSVDFQNDWKLVTLFIGGNDLCQYCNDRASLSPQNYSRHMMTSLDMLYKELPRTIVNVLEILEIEGLRRIKRDSLGCSVLQKYVCPCFLLPGEDSPELAEVKRINRQLQIETDKLVNGGRYDGREDFAVVVQPFFQNSIVPLNADGRPDATYFSEDCFHFSERGHADMAAALWNNMLEPVGKKQTYNNFTNARNNIKCPTEEHPYIFTKENSLPGSTSHSSTWNRQHGFTSQLHNAQHDLSSHLHRHHLSTTTSHL
;
A
#
# COMPACT_ATOMS: atom_id res chain seq x y z
N MET A 1 42.28 -31.05 3.92
CA MET A 1 42.13 -31.61 2.55
C MET A 1 40.83 -31.16 1.84
N THR A 2 40.15 -30.08 2.25
CA THR A 2 38.72 -29.88 1.95
C THR A 2 38.34 -28.66 1.09
N THR A 3 39.28 -27.80 0.69
CA THR A 3 38.99 -26.64 -0.18
C THR A 3 39.12 -26.95 -1.67
N ARG A 4 39.95 -27.91 -2.07
CA ARG A 4 40.13 -28.29 -3.50
C ARG A 4 38.94 -29.06 -4.09
N SER A 5 38.26 -29.88 -3.30
CA SER A 5 37.12 -30.67 -3.78
C SER A 5 35.85 -29.82 -4.01
N ALA A 6 35.66 -28.75 -3.23
CA ALA A 6 34.56 -27.81 -3.42
C ALA A 6 34.71 -26.98 -4.71
N LEU A 7 35.94 -26.54 -5.03
CA LEU A 7 36.25 -25.83 -6.28
C LEU A 7 36.07 -26.70 -7.53
N LEU A 8 36.39 -28.00 -7.46
CA LEU A 8 36.20 -28.94 -8.58
C LEU A 8 34.71 -29.22 -8.87
N ILE A 9 33.87 -29.23 -7.83
CA ILE A 9 32.40 -29.34 -8.01
C ILE A 9 31.84 -28.03 -8.57
N LEU A 10 32.33 -26.86 -8.13
CA LEU A 10 31.95 -25.56 -8.69
C LEU A 10 32.33 -25.43 -10.19
N ALA A 11 33.55 -25.82 -10.56
CA ALA A 11 34.03 -25.76 -11.95
C ALA A 11 33.23 -26.69 -12.88
N ALA A 12 32.75 -27.83 -12.38
CA ALA A 12 31.87 -28.75 -13.11
C ALA A 12 30.41 -28.26 -13.23
N LEU A 13 29.98 -27.34 -12.37
CA LEU A 13 28.62 -26.76 -12.35
C LEU A 13 28.49 -25.50 -13.22
N VAL A 14 29.57 -24.73 -13.44
CA VAL A 14 29.51 -23.39 -14.06
C VAL A 14 29.88 -23.37 -15.56
N GLY A 15 30.31 -24.50 -16.14
CA GLY A 15 30.37 -24.73 -17.60
C GLY A 15 30.74 -23.53 -18.48
N SER A 16 31.92 -22.94 -18.29
CA SER A 16 32.38 -21.79 -19.09
C SER A 16 33.84 -21.97 -19.51
N CYS A 17 34.06 -22.48 -20.72
CA CYS A 17 35.31 -22.31 -21.47
C CYS A 17 34.95 -21.93 -22.91
N ALA A 18 35.19 -20.66 -23.27
CA ALA A 18 35.66 -20.27 -24.59
C ALA A 18 36.17 -18.82 -24.56
N GLN A 19 37.44 -18.66 -24.93
CA GLN A 19 38.12 -17.43 -25.29
C GLN A 19 37.57 -16.91 -26.63
N PHE A 20 37.61 -15.59 -26.88
CA PHE A 20 38.44 -14.99 -27.94
C PHE A 20 38.37 -13.45 -27.89
N THR A 21 39.54 -12.89 -28.15
CA THR A 21 39.92 -11.50 -28.38
C THR A 21 39.28 -10.94 -29.66
N ASP A 22 38.94 -9.65 -29.68
CA ASP A 22 39.48 -8.72 -30.68
C ASP A 22 39.10 -7.25 -30.42
N THR A 23 40.11 -6.41 -30.63
CA THR A 23 40.15 -4.95 -30.65
C THR A 23 39.66 -4.39 -31.98
N VAL A 24 38.85 -3.32 -31.97
CA VAL A 24 38.80 -2.34 -33.08
C VAL A 24 38.60 -0.92 -32.52
N TYR A 25 39.35 0.03 -33.09
CA TYR A 25 39.47 1.45 -32.79
C TYR A 25 38.69 2.30 -33.82
N THR A 26 38.22 3.50 -33.42
CA THR A 26 37.82 4.70 -34.22
C THR A 26 36.60 4.55 -35.17
N ASP A 27 35.71 5.54 -35.34
CA ASP A 27 35.95 6.97 -35.55
C ASP A 27 34.71 7.85 -35.25
N VAL A 28 35.01 9.12 -34.97
CA VAL A 28 34.12 10.27 -34.74
C VAL A 28 33.61 10.82 -36.08
N ARG A 29 32.34 11.21 -36.15
CA ARG A 29 31.88 12.21 -37.14
C ARG A 29 30.70 13.03 -36.63
N GLU A 30 30.96 14.33 -36.57
CA GLU A 30 30.02 15.45 -36.47
C GLU A 30 29.15 15.62 -37.73
N ASN A 31 28.10 16.43 -37.57
CA ASN A 31 27.18 17.08 -38.53
C ASN A 31 25.75 16.50 -38.53
N GLU A 32 24.68 17.29 -38.56
CA GLU A 32 24.46 18.73 -38.54
C GLU A 32 22.98 18.92 -38.22
N LEU A 33 22.72 20.01 -37.51
CA LEU A 33 21.46 20.65 -37.21
C LEU A 33 20.50 20.70 -38.44
N SER A 34 19.29 20.13 -38.31
CA SER A 34 18.17 20.44 -39.20
C SER A 34 17.00 20.98 -38.38
N THR A 35 16.67 22.23 -38.66
CA THR A 35 15.52 23.00 -38.22
C THR A 35 14.22 22.43 -38.77
N GLU A 36 13.35 21.93 -37.90
CA GLU A 36 11.91 21.82 -38.13
C GLU A 36 11.20 22.46 -36.94
N THR A 37 10.91 23.75 -37.09
CA THR A 37 9.92 24.46 -36.27
C THR A 37 8.61 24.54 -37.04
N SER A 38 7.52 24.50 -36.27
CA SER A 38 6.12 24.78 -36.60
C SER A 38 5.29 23.63 -37.16
N GLU A 39 4.63 22.90 -36.25
CA GLU A 39 3.18 22.60 -36.33
C GLU A 39 2.62 21.90 -35.07
N GLU A 40 3.44 21.47 -34.11
CA GLU A 40 2.96 20.84 -32.85
C GLU A 40 2.67 21.81 -31.69
N THR A 41 2.91 23.12 -31.83
CA THR A 41 2.77 24.11 -30.75
C THR A 41 1.35 24.65 -30.53
N GLU A 42 0.35 24.31 -31.35
CA GLU A 42 -1.02 24.85 -31.21
C GLU A 42 -2.00 23.95 -30.45
N SER A 43 -1.59 22.78 -29.94
CA SER A 43 -2.48 21.86 -29.20
C SER A 43 -2.39 21.94 -27.65
N TYR A 44 -1.51 22.78 -27.08
CA TYR A 44 -1.27 22.83 -25.62
C TYR A 44 -1.83 24.07 -24.90
N MET A 45 -2.71 24.85 -25.55
CA MET A 45 -3.21 26.11 -25.00
C MET A 45 -4.16 26.07 -23.77
N PRO A 46 -4.73 24.95 -23.27
CA PRO A 46 -5.53 25.01 -22.03
C PRO A 46 -4.73 24.86 -20.72
N ILE A 47 -3.40 24.64 -20.76
CA ILE A 47 -2.57 24.39 -19.54
C ILE A 47 -2.01 25.69 -18.92
N LEU A 48 -2.05 26.81 -19.65
CA LEU A 48 -1.44 28.07 -19.24
C LEU A 48 -2.47 28.99 -18.58
N CYS A 49 -2.11 29.59 -17.44
CA CYS A 49 -2.93 30.62 -16.81
C CYS A 49 -3.20 31.76 -17.80
N SER A 50 -4.47 32.10 -18.02
CA SER A 50 -4.81 33.27 -18.83
C SER A 50 -4.25 34.53 -18.17
N PRO A 51 -3.60 35.45 -18.91
CA PRO A 51 -3.10 36.69 -18.36
C PRO A 51 -4.25 37.47 -17.71
N ILE A 52 -4.17 37.68 -16.39
CA ILE A 52 -5.06 38.61 -15.70
C ILE A 52 -4.60 40.02 -16.12
N PRO A 53 -5.50 40.94 -16.52
CA PRO A 53 -5.11 42.30 -16.84
C PRO A 53 -4.30 42.89 -15.68
N GLY A 54 -3.04 43.26 -15.94
CA GLY A 54 -2.17 43.85 -14.93
C GLY A 54 -2.80 45.11 -14.35
N PRO A 55 -2.57 45.42 -13.06
CA PRO A 55 -3.08 46.64 -12.47
C PRO A 55 -2.56 47.86 -13.25
N LEU A 56 -3.43 48.85 -13.48
CA LEU A 56 -3.13 50.10 -14.19
C LEU A 56 -2.06 50.98 -13.50
N SER A 57 -1.55 50.56 -12.32
CA SER A 57 -0.57 51.26 -11.49
C SER A 57 0.32 50.26 -10.74
N PRO A 58 1.61 50.56 -10.47
CA PRO A 58 2.49 49.71 -9.67
C PRO A 58 1.91 49.47 -8.27
N SER A 59 1.88 48.22 -7.81
CA SER A 59 1.40 47.85 -6.48
C SER A 59 2.15 48.63 -5.40
N SER A 60 1.41 49.41 -4.59
CA SER A 60 1.96 50.30 -3.55
C SER A 60 2.13 49.61 -2.19
N SER A 61 1.68 48.35 -2.08
CA SER A 61 1.68 47.56 -0.85
C SER A 61 1.93 46.09 -1.17
N VAL A 62 2.65 45.40 -0.29
CA VAL A 62 2.96 43.96 -0.39
C VAL A 62 1.71 43.09 -0.35
N ASP A 63 0.64 43.57 0.30
CA ASP A 63 -0.64 42.87 0.39
C ASP A 63 -1.47 42.91 -0.90
N ALA A 64 -1.07 43.74 -1.86
CA ALA A 64 -1.70 43.87 -3.19
C ALA A 64 -0.77 43.36 -4.30
N LEU A 65 0.24 42.57 -3.95
CA LEU A 65 1.22 42.04 -4.88
C LEU A 65 0.60 40.90 -5.70
N SER A 66 0.49 41.03 -7.01
CA SER A 66 0.16 39.93 -7.91
C SER A 66 1.43 39.17 -8.32
N PRO A 67 1.34 37.92 -8.82
CA PRO A 67 2.51 37.22 -9.36
C PRO A 67 3.25 38.01 -10.45
N ALA A 68 2.52 38.82 -11.22
CA ALA A 68 3.07 39.65 -12.29
C ALA A 68 3.96 40.80 -11.78
N ASP A 69 3.80 41.20 -10.52
CA ASP A 69 4.56 42.30 -9.91
C ASP A 69 5.95 41.84 -9.41
N VAL A 70 6.20 40.53 -9.28
CA VAL A 70 7.45 39.96 -8.75
C VAL A 70 8.54 39.98 -9.82
N SER A 71 9.66 40.63 -9.52
CA SER A 71 10.79 40.79 -10.45
C SER A 71 11.89 39.74 -10.29
N ALA A 72 12.03 39.15 -9.09
CA ALA A 72 13.08 38.17 -8.80
C ALA A 72 12.71 37.26 -7.61
N VAL A 73 13.21 36.03 -7.67
CA VAL A 73 13.10 35.00 -6.62
C VAL A 73 14.47 34.72 -6.00
N TYR A 74 14.56 34.80 -4.69
CA TYR A 74 15.76 34.54 -3.89
C TYR A 74 15.50 33.42 -2.87
N THR A 75 16.54 32.70 -2.46
CA THR A 75 16.45 31.57 -1.52
C THR A 75 17.44 31.71 -0.38
N LEU A 76 17.03 31.33 0.84
CA LEU A 76 17.87 31.29 2.04
C LEU A 76 17.68 29.98 2.81
N GLY A 77 18.65 29.57 3.61
CA GLY A 77 18.52 28.47 4.58
C GLY A 77 18.48 27.06 3.97
N VAL A 78 18.97 26.91 2.74
CA VAL A 78 18.99 25.62 2.04
C VAL A 78 20.10 24.73 2.64
N PRO A 79 19.78 23.52 3.16
CA PRO A 79 20.81 22.64 3.72
C PRO A 79 21.76 22.13 2.62
N LEU A 80 23.07 22.09 2.94
CA LEU A 80 24.12 21.61 2.03
C LEU A 80 23.83 20.22 1.44
N SER A 81 23.23 19.33 2.22
CA SER A 81 22.92 17.95 1.80
C SER A 81 21.78 17.82 0.80
N HIS A 82 20.96 18.87 0.62
CA HIS A 82 19.79 18.88 -0.27
C HIS A 82 19.75 20.12 -1.16
N ARG A 83 20.92 20.72 -1.39
CA ARG A 83 21.06 21.97 -2.12
C ARG A 83 20.60 21.82 -3.57
N ASP A 84 20.93 20.71 -4.22
CA ASP A 84 20.56 20.44 -5.61
C ASP A 84 19.04 20.25 -5.78
N GLU A 85 18.40 19.50 -4.89
CA GLU A 85 16.95 19.25 -4.93
C GLU A 85 16.17 20.52 -4.63
N ALA A 86 16.58 21.30 -3.62
CA ALA A 86 15.97 22.58 -3.33
C ALA A 86 16.09 23.57 -4.49
N PHE A 87 17.26 23.63 -5.15
CA PHE A 87 17.43 24.48 -6.34
C PHE A 87 16.57 24.04 -7.52
N ARG A 88 16.39 22.73 -7.74
CA ARG A 88 15.46 22.22 -8.76
C ARG A 88 14.00 22.63 -8.47
N VAL A 89 13.57 22.50 -7.21
CA VAL A 89 12.23 22.93 -6.77
C VAL A 89 12.04 24.43 -7.02
N VAL A 90 13.03 25.25 -6.65
CA VAL A 90 12.99 26.71 -6.83
C VAL A 90 12.97 27.08 -8.30
N SER A 91 13.78 26.42 -9.14
CA SER A 91 13.79 26.61 -10.60
C SER A 91 12.41 26.37 -11.20
N ARG A 92 11.69 25.33 -10.75
CA ARG A 92 10.32 25.03 -11.22
C ARG A 92 9.30 26.06 -10.73
N LEU A 93 9.43 26.53 -9.49
CA LEU A 93 8.59 27.60 -8.97
C LEU A 93 8.79 28.91 -9.76
N THR A 94 10.03 29.22 -10.10
CA THR A 94 10.39 30.34 -10.97
C THR A 94 9.76 30.20 -12.35
N GLU A 95 9.81 29.01 -12.97
CA GLU A 95 9.14 28.76 -14.26
C GLU A 95 7.64 29.09 -14.19
N LEU A 96 6.95 28.70 -13.12
CA LEU A 96 5.54 29.02 -12.90
C LEU A 96 5.29 30.53 -12.76
N LEU A 97 6.16 31.27 -12.05
CA LEU A 97 6.08 32.72 -11.93
C LEU A 97 6.36 33.43 -13.26
N SER A 98 7.31 32.91 -14.06
CA SER A 98 7.71 33.50 -15.35
C SER A 98 6.59 33.46 -16.40
N MET A 99 5.64 32.53 -16.25
CA MET A 99 4.42 32.48 -17.07
C MET A 99 3.55 33.73 -16.91
N LEU A 100 3.67 34.44 -15.78
CA LEU A 100 2.88 35.63 -15.44
C LEU A 100 3.70 36.92 -15.48
N ASN A 101 5.03 36.83 -15.27
CA ASN A 101 5.99 37.91 -15.53
C ASN A 101 7.21 37.40 -16.31
N PRO A 102 7.25 37.56 -17.64
CA PRO A 102 8.35 37.07 -18.47
C PRO A 102 9.68 37.83 -18.28
N GLU A 103 9.66 39.01 -17.63
CA GLU A 103 10.88 39.80 -17.34
C GLU A 103 11.56 39.40 -16.01
N MET A 104 11.08 38.35 -15.35
CA MET A 104 11.58 37.91 -14.05
C MET A 104 13.00 37.33 -14.13
N ILE A 105 13.89 37.80 -13.26
CA ILE A 105 15.29 37.34 -13.17
C ILE A 105 15.42 36.34 -12.02
N THR A 106 16.06 35.19 -12.28
CA THR A 106 16.46 34.26 -11.21
C THR A 106 17.90 34.55 -10.82
N GLN A 107 18.12 35.08 -9.62
CA GLN A 107 19.46 35.21 -9.06
C GLN A 107 19.59 34.27 -7.86
N HIS A 108 20.34 33.18 -8.06
CA HIS A 108 20.91 32.45 -6.95
C HIS A 108 22.00 33.35 -6.36
N VAL A 109 21.94 33.64 -5.05
CA VAL A 109 23.13 34.15 -4.36
C VAL A 109 24.23 33.12 -4.61
N ASP A 110 25.38 33.57 -5.12
CA ASP A 110 26.48 32.73 -5.56
C ASP A 110 27.02 31.88 -4.38
N GLN A 111 26.42 30.71 -4.16
CA GLN A 111 26.82 29.74 -3.14
C GLN A 111 27.81 28.71 -3.71
N THR A 112 28.69 29.11 -4.64
CA THR A 112 29.83 28.29 -5.11
C THR A 112 30.86 27.98 -4.00
N SER A 113 30.72 28.60 -2.82
CA SER A 113 31.48 28.27 -1.61
C SER A 113 31.06 26.90 -1.03
N LEU A 114 32.02 26.00 -0.91
CA LEU A 114 31.91 24.69 -0.23
C LEU A 114 31.83 24.78 1.31
N GLN A 115 31.97 25.98 1.90
CA GLN A 115 31.88 26.14 3.36
C GLN A 115 30.43 26.35 3.84
N PRO A 116 30.01 25.71 4.95
CA PRO A 116 28.70 25.95 5.55
C PRO A 116 28.59 27.40 6.02
N ARG A 117 27.59 28.12 5.50
CA ARG A 117 27.21 29.45 5.99
C ARG A 117 26.01 29.30 6.93
N SER A 118 25.95 30.13 7.95
CA SER A 118 24.78 30.25 8.81
C SER A 118 23.66 31.01 8.09
N LEU A 119 22.40 30.80 8.50
CA LEU A 119 21.25 31.52 7.93
C LEU A 119 21.41 33.05 8.08
N LEU A 120 22.06 33.51 9.15
CA LEU A 120 22.32 34.92 9.39
C LEU A 120 23.29 35.51 8.37
N GLU A 121 24.39 34.81 8.08
CA GLU A 121 25.37 35.23 7.06
C GLU A 121 24.71 35.33 5.67
N GLU A 122 23.86 34.34 5.32
CA GLU A 122 23.12 34.38 4.05
C GLU A 122 22.15 35.57 3.98
N ALA A 123 21.47 35.89 5.08
CA ALA A 123 20.57 37.04 5.15
C ALA A 123 21.33 38.38 5.05
N GLU A 124 22.49 38.50 5.69
CA GLU A 124 23.34 39.70 5.60
C GLU A 124 23.86 39.91 4.18
N GLU A 125 24.35 38.87 3.53
CA GLU A 125 24.88 38.93 2.16
C GLU A 125 23.78 39.31 1.16
N LEU A 126 22.61 38.67 1.25
CA LEU A 126 21.46 39.02 0.42
C LEU A 126 21.05 40.48 0.64
N SER A 127 21.03 40.93 1.90
CA SER A 127 20.68 42.31 2.23
C SER A 127 21.65 43.32 1.60
N LEU A 128 22.95 43.05 1.61
CA LEU A 128 23.97 43.93 1.04
C LEU A 128 23.87 43.96 -0.48
N SER A 129 23.70 42.80 -1.12
CA SER A 129 23.58 42.67 -2.57
C SER A 129 22.37 43.42 -3.14
N LEU A 130 21.25 43.45 -2.39
CA LEU A 130 19.97 43.99 -2.88
C LEU A 130 19.60 45.36 -2.32
N SER A 131 20.40 45.92 -1.41
CA SER A 131 20.18 47.23 -0.77
C SER A 131 20.10 48.41 -1.76
N GLN A 132 20.67 48.28 -2.96
CA GLN A 132 20.71 49.34 -3.98
C GLN A 132 19.61 49.22 -5.05
N GLN A 133 18.85 48.12 -5.10
CA GLN A 133 17.78 47.89 -6.07
C GLN A 133 16.42 48.26 -5.46
N VAL A 134 15.96 49.51 -5.64
CA VAL A 134 14.83 50.07 -4.87
C VAL A 134 13.49 50.03 -5.63
N SER A 135 13.49 49.81 -6.95
CA SER A 135 12.27 49.93 -7.77
C SER A 135 11.39 48.69 -7.80
N ASP A 136 11.94 47.48 -7.63
CA ASP A 136 11.24 46.25 -8.03
C ASP A 136 10.87 45.36 -6.83
N TRP A 137 9.77 44.60 -6.94
CA TRP A 137 9.32 43.69 -5.88
C TRP A 137 10.11 42.38 -5.89
N LYS A 138 10.55 41.95 -4.71
CA LYS A 138 11.39 40.76 -4.50
C LYS A 138 10.60 39.68 -3.75
N PHE A 139 10.77 38.43 -4.16
CA PHE A 139 10.24 37.27 -3.45
C PHE A 139 11.40 36.48 -2.84
N VAL A 140 11.34 36.19 -1.53
CA VAL A 140 12.36 35.42 -0.81
C VAL A 140 11.73 34.16 -0.23
N LEU A 141 12.28 33.00 -0.59
CA LEU A 141 11.91 31.70 -0.01
C LEU A 141 12.97 31.26 1.01
N LEU A 142 12.62 31.31 2.30
CA LEU A 142 13.50 30.94 3.41
C LEU A 142 13.18 29.52 3.87
N PHE A 143 14.09 28.58 3.65
CA PHE A 143 13.97 27.20 4.10
C PHE A 143 14.47 27.03 5.53
N VAL A 144 13.74 26.22 6.31
CA VAL A 144 14.13 25.84 7.68
C VAL A 144 14.34 24.33 7.70
N PRO A 145 15.60 23.84 7.67
CA PRO A 145 15.89 22.42 7.56
C PRO A 145 15.59 21.70 8.88
N ALA A 146 14.63 20.78 8.87
CA ALA A 146 14.25 20.00 10.04
C ALA A 146 15.15 18.77 10.26
N ASP A 147 15.78 18.24 9.20
CA ASP A 147 16.60 17.02 9.29
C ASP A 147 17.95 17.24 10.02
N SER A 148 18.31 18.49 10.30
CA SER A 148 19.43 18.83 11.17
C SER A 148 19.12 18.56 12.65
N MET A 149 17.85 18.44 13.01
CA MET A 149 17.38 18.21 14.37
C MET A 149 17.06 16.74 14.60
N CYS A 150 17.30 16.26 15.82
CA CYS A 150 17.00 14.89 16.17
C CYS A 150 15.67 14.76 16.92
N ALA A 151 14.65 14.18 16.26
CA ALA A 151 13.28 14.10 16.78
C ALA A 151 13.12 13.36 18.12
N CYS A 152 14.07 12.50 18.48
CA CYS A 152 14.11 11.75 19.74
C CYS A 152 15.13 12.30 20.76
N SER A 153 15.83 13.40 20.43
CA SER A 153 16.82 13.99 21.34
C SER A 153 16.14 14.65 22.54
N PRO A 154 16.70 14.51 23.76
CA PRO A 154 16.24 15.29 24.92
C PRO A 154 16.42 16.80 24.73
N HIS A 155 17.26 17.22 23.80
CA HIS A 155 17.51 18.63 23.45
C HIS A 155 16.64 19.15 22.30
N VAL A 156 15.73 18.34 21.74
CA VAL A 156 14.92 18.72 20.56
C VAL A 156 14.16 20.04 20.74
N ALA A 157 13.68 20.33 21.94
CA ALA A 157 13.01 21.60 22.23
C ALA A 157 13.97 22.81 22.16
N ALA A 158 15.22 22.64 22.62
CA ALA A 158 16.24 23.67 22.50
C ALA A 158 16.66 23.86 21.04
N ASP A 159 16.79 22.77 20.28
CA ASP A 159 17.14 22.80 18.85
C ASP A 159 16.06 23.53 18.03
N VAL A 160 14.78 23.24 18.30
CA VAL A 160 13.64 23.97 17.70
C VAL A 160 13.69 25.45 18.05
N ASN A 161 13.91 25.80 19.32
CA ASN A 161 13.98 27.19 19.75
C ASN A 161 15.15 27.95 19.10
N ALA A 162 16.31 27.29 18.95
CA ALA A 162 17.47 27.87 18.28
C ALA A 162 17.18 28.18 16.81
N ALA A 163 16.62 27.23 16.07
CA ALA A 163 16.25 27.46 14.67
C ALA A 163 15.18 28.55 14.49
N VAL A 164 14.19 28.61 15.40
CA VAL A 164 13.18 29.66 15.39
C VAL A 164 13.80 31.03 15.65
N GLN A 165 14.77 31.11 16.57
CA GLN A 165 15.50 32.35 16.86
C GLN A 165 16.35 32.80 15.66
N ASP A 166 17.03 31.88 14.99
CA ASP A 166 17.82 32.17 13.79
C ASP A 166 16.93 32.73 12.67
N VAL A 167 15.75 32.16 12.46
CA VAL A 167 14.76 32.68 11.50
C VAL A 167 14.27 34.07 11.91
N GLU A 168 13.98 34.31 13.19
CA GLU A 168 13.55 35.62 13.67
C GLU A 168 14.59 36.70 13.40
N VAL A 169 15.87 36.42 13.70
CA VAL A 169 16.98 37.36 13.49
C VAL A 169 17.23 37.58 12.00
N ALA A 170 17.21 36.53 11.18
CA ALA A 170 17.34 36.66 9.73
C ALA A 170 16.24 37.55 9.14
N LEU A 171 14.97 37.36 9.55
CA LEU A 171 13.86 38.20 9.10
C LEU A 171 13.99 39.65 9.55
N GLN A 172 14.53 39.90 10.74
CA GLN A 172 14.84 41.27 11.20
C GLN A 172 15.88 41.94 10.30
N ILE A 173 16.98 41.24 9.97
CA ILE A 173 18.02 41.75 9.06
C ILE A 173 17.42 42.11 7.69
N LEU A 174 16.58 41.23 7.14
CA LEU A 174 15.93 41.46 5.85
C LEU A 174 14.96 42.64 5.92
N GLN A 175 14.14 42.74 6.97
CA GLN A 175 13.16 43.82 7.12
C GLN A 175 13.81 45.19 7.28
N GLU A 176 14.95 45.28 7.97
CA GLU A 176 15.66 46.55 8.17
C GLU A 176 16.35 47.09 6.91
N ARG A 177 16.68 46.21 5.96
CA ARG A 177 17.56 46.53 4.82
C ARG A 177 16.94 46.34 3.44
N LEU A 178 15.88 45.54 3.32
CA LEU A 178 15.19 45.29 2.07
C LEU A 178 13.85 46.02 2.01
N HIS A 179 13.66 46.76 0.93
CA HIS A 179 12.38 47.35 0.55
C HIS A 179 11.67 46.48 -0.49
N ARG A 180 10.34 46.59 -0.55
CA ARG A 180 9.47 45.90 -1.52
C ARG A 180 9.70 44.38 -1.57
N THR A 181 9.60 43.71 -0.42
CA THR A 181 9.96 42.29 -0.28
C THR A 181 8.85 41.46 0.36
N LEU A 182 8.49 40.34 -0.27
CA LEU A 182 7.63 39.30 0.28
C LEU A 182 8.48 38.07 0.64
N VAL A 183 8.45 37.66 1.91
CA VAL A 183 9.19 36.48 2.39
C VAL A 183 8.24 35.34 2.71
N HIS A 184 8.49 34.15 2.17
CA HIS A 184 7.82 32.91 2.56
C HIS A 184 8.80 32.01 3.31
N VAL A 185 8.46 31.62 4.53
CA VAL A 185 9.22 30.67 5.35
C VAL A 185 8.66 29.27 5.13
N ALA A 186 9.51 28.28 4.84
CA ALA A 186 9.13 26.90 4.56
C ALA A 186 9.94 25.92 5.42
N VAL A 187 9.28 25.15 6.28
CA VAL A 187 9.93 24.01 6.95
C VAL A 187 10.23 22.93 5.91
N TRP A 188 11.47 22.44 5.88
CA TRP A 188 11.96 21.51 4.86
C TRP A 188 12.47 20.21 5.50
N SER A 189 12.12 19.07 4.90
CA SER A 189 12.64 17.76 5.31
C SER A 189 12.74 16.79 4.13
N ALA A 190 13.80 15.97 4.10
CA ALA A 190 14.01 14.86 3.19
C ALA A 190 13.79 13.53 3.91
N TYR A 191 13.20 12.55 3.23
CA TYR A 191 12.73 11.31 3.87
C TYR A 191 13.85 10.46 4.52
N HIS A 192 15.06 10.40 3.94
CA HIS A 192 16.08 9.39 4.26
C HIS A 192 17.27 9.82 5.13
N GLN A 193 17.54 11.09 5.39
CA GLN A 193 18.71 11.45 6.22
C GLN A 193 18.38 11.36 7.72
N GLN A 194 18.37 10.13 8.26
CA GLN A 194 18.34 9.84 9.70
C GLN A 194 19.61 9.16 10.22
N ASP A 195 20.66 9.05 9.41
CA ASP A 195 21.93 8.41 9.80
C ASP A 195 22.63 9.04 11.01
N LYS A 196 22.21 10.23 11.47
CA LYS A 196 22.80 10.92 12.62
C LYS A 196 22.08 10.71 13.96
N CYS A 197 20.86 10.17 13.96
CA CYS A 197 20.07 10.00 15.18
C CYS A 197 20.17 8.57 15.71
N GLU A 198 21.10 8.32 16.63
CA GLU A 198 21.28 7.00 17.25
C GLU A 198 20.00 6.52 17.96
N CYS A 199 19.26 7.42 18.61
CA CYS A 199 17.98 7.10 19.26
C CYS A 199 16.84 6.76 18.29
N MET A 200 16.95 7.06 16.99
CA MET A 200 15.91 6.65 16.03
C MET A 200 16.08 5.18 15.59
N ARG A 201 17.16 4.50 15.99
CA ARG A 201 17.43 3.09 15.66
C ARG A 201 16.76 2.09 16.60
N ASP A 202 16.01 2.56 17.60
CA ASP A 202 15.29 1.69 18.54
C ASP A 202 13.99 1.16 17.90
N ASP A 203 13.82 -0.16 17.90
CA ASP A 203 12.66 -0.87 17.36
C ASP A 203 11.33 -0.48 18.04
N GLY A 204 11.38 0.11 19.24
CA GLY A 204 10.21 0.59 19.98
C GLY A 204 9.67 1.97 19.55
N ILE A 205 10.34 2.67 18.63
CA ILE A 205 10.01 4.07 18.30
C ILE A 205 9.34 4.18 16.94
N ASN A 206 8.13 4.76 16.90
CA ASN A 206 7.49 5.14 15.65
C ASN A 206 8.20 6.34 15.01
N GLN A 207 9.18 6.06 14.15
CA GLN A 207 10.04 7.06 13.52
C GLN A 207 9.24 8.09 12.70
N ARG A 208 8.21 7.63 11.97
CA ARG A 208 7.36 8.49 11.13
C ARG A 208 6.52 9.44 11.97
N LEU A 209 5.92 8.95 13.06
CA LEU A 209 5.16 9.78 13.98
C LEU A 209 6.07 10.83 14.64
N ARG A 210 7.24 10.45 15.15
CA ARG A 210 8.22 11.37 15.75
C ARG A 210 8.67 12.45 14.77
N LYS A 211 8.94 12.07 13.52
CA LYS A 211 9.28 13.02 12.45
C LYS A 211 8.13 13.97 12.16
N ALA A 212 6.90 13.45 12.01
CA ALA A 212 5.71 14.27 11.80
C ALA A 212 5.51 15.28 12.96
N THR A 213 5.71 14.84 14.20
CA THR A 213 5.66 15.68 15.40
C THR A 213 6.72 16.77 15.38
N LEU A 214 7.98 16.46 15.06
CA LEU A 214 9.05 17.45 14.96
C LEU A 214 8.70 18.53 13.93
N LEU A 215 8.27 18.13 12.74
CA LEU A 215 7.88 19.05 11.67
C LEU A 215 6.72 19.95 12.10
N LYS A 216 5.74 19.40 12.82
CA LYS A 216 4.60 20.17 13.34
C LYS A 216 5.02 21.14 14.44
N THR A 217 5.85 20.71 15.39
CA THR A 217 6.36 21.57 16.47
C THR A 217 7.14 22.74 15.89
N LEU A 218 7.99 22.50 14.89
CA LEU A 218 8.74 23.55 14.21
C LEU A 218 7.79 24.52 13.47
N GLN A 219 6.81 24.00 12.72
CA GLN A 219 5.78 24.83 12.06
C GLN A 219 5.02 25.72 13.05
N ASP A 220 4.60 25.19 14.20
CA ASP A 220 3.81 25.94 15.18
C ASP A 220 4.64 27.03 15.86
N SER A 221 5.88 26.72 16.23
CA SER A 221 6.80 27.71 16.82
C SER A 221 7.12 28.83 15.84
N LEU A 222 7.37 28.53 14.57
CA LEU A 222 7.58 29.54 13.53
C LEU A 222 6.31 30.37 13.28
N SER A 223 5.14 29.73 13.26
CA SER A 223 3.85 30.43 13.10
C SER A 223 3.61 31.43 14.24
N HIS A 224 3.95 31.05 15.47
CA HIS A 224 3.83 31.95 16.63
C HIS A 224 4.68 33.21 16.47
N VAL A 225 5.95 33.05 16.11
CA VAL A 225 6.88 34.17 15.87
C VAL A 225 6.42 35.04 14.71
N LEU A 226 5.97 34.45 13.61
CA LEU A 226 5.52 35.21 12.42
C LEU A 226 4.19 35.94 12.63
N LYS A 227 3.31 35.49 13.54
CA LYS A 227 2.07 36.19 13.89
C LYS A 227 2.29 37.38 14.82
N LYS A 228 3.31 37.32 15.68
CA LYS A 228 3.67 38.39 16.62
C LYS A 228 5.18 38.66 16.54
N PRO A 229 5.68 39.12 15.39
CA PRO A 229 7.11 39.29 15.22
C PRO A 229 7.60 40.41 16.14
N ARG A 230 8.75 40.20 16.80
CA ARG A 230 9.43 41.29 17.52
C ARG A 230 9.82 42.44 16.59
N TRP A 231 10.06 42.11 15.31
CA TRP A 231 10.21 43.04 14.21
C TRP A 231 8.82 43.36 13.62
N HIS A 232 8.17 44.43 14.08
CA HIS A 232 6.91 44.83 13.47
C HIS A 232 7.17 45.48 12.10
N SER A 233 6.60 44.92 11.03
CA SER A 233 6.54 45.62 9.75
C SER A 233 5.67 46.87 9.90
N LYS A 234 6.34 48.02 10.07
CA LYS A 234 5.68 49.34 10.16
C LYS A 234 5.34 49.91 8.77
N SER A 235 5.80 49.25 7.71
CA SER A 235 5.76 49.74 6.34
C SER A 235 4.98 48.78 5.44
N ALA A 236 4.26 49.31 4.46
CA ALA A 236 3.50 48.51 3.50
C ALA A 236 4.39 47.76 2.49
N ASP A 237 5.72 47.87 2.60
CA ASP A 237 6.69 47.37 1.63
C ASP A 237 7.37 46.05 2.02
N PHE A 238 7.10 45.49 3.19
CA PHE A 238 7.70 44.23 3.65
C PHE A 238 6.70 43.36 4.41
N THR A 239 6.68 42.06 4.12
CA THR A 239 5.97 41.08 4.96
C THR A 239 6.64 39.71 4.90
N ALA A 240 6.50 38.92 5.96
CA ALA A 240 6.91 37.52 5.98
C ALA A 240 5.75 36.64 6.44
N MET A 241 5.64 35.45 5.85
CA MET A 241 4.63 34.47 6.26
C MET A 241 5.11 33.04 6.15
N LEU A 242 4.46 32.14 6.90
CA LEU A 242 4.76 30.71 6.87
C LEU A 242 3.98 30.01 5.75
N GLN A 243 4.63 29.07 5.07
CA GLN A 243 3.97 28.06 4.23
C GLN A 243 2.99 27.23 5.08
N SER A 244 1.82 26.91 4.52
CA SER A 244 0.73 26.23 5.25
C SER A 244 1.07 24.80 5.68
N ALA A 245 2.02 24.15 5.00
CA ALA A 245 2.51 22.81 5.30
C ALA A 245 4.03 22.73 5.12
N PRO A 246 4.72 21.83 5.84
CA PRO A 246 6.11 21.50 5.56
C PRO A 246 6.30 20.99 4.13
N VAL A 247 7.47 21.25 3.56
CA VAL A 247 7.94 20.65 2.33
C VAL A 247 8.66 19.35 2.69
N ILE A 248 8.10 18.23 2.25
CA ILE A 248 8.65 16.90 2.49
C ILE A 248 9.07 16.31 1.15
N LEU A 249 10.37 16.15 0.93
CA LEU A 249 10.91 15.42 -0.20
C LEU A 249 10.88 13.92 0.10
N GLU A 250 10.04 13.22 -0.64
CA GLU A 250 10.00 11.76 -0.64
C GLU A 250 10.97 11.19 -1.67
N PRO A 251 11.52 9.99 -1.46
CA PRO A 251 12.36 9.33 -2.44
C PRO A 251 11.45 8.56 -3.40
N SER A 252 11.48 8.92 -4.67
CA SER A 252 10.91 8.12 -5.74
C SER A 252 11.53 6.72 -5.76
N SER A 253 10.70 5.69 -5.85
CA SER A 253 11.12 4.34 -6.24
C SER A 253 11.65 4.28 -7.69
N ASP A 254 11.42 5.33 -8.48
CA ASP A 254 11.88 5.51 -9.86
C ASP A 254 12.97 6.59 -9.94
N SER A 255 14.23 6.19 -10.16
CA SER A 255 15.35 7.11 -10.40
C SER A 255 15.20 7.95 -11.67
N ASP A 256 14.24 7.63 -12.54
CA ASP A 256 13.89 8.43 -13.74
C ASP A 256 12.85 9.53 -13.44
N ASN A 257 12.28 9.58 -12.23
CA ASN A 257 11.11 10.41 -11.93
C ASN A 257 11.32 11.44 -10.79
N THR A 258 12.57 11.68 -10.37
CA THR A 258 12.91 12.81 -9.47
C THR A 258 12.35 14.15 -10.00
N TRP A 259 12.22 14.26 -11.33
CA TRP A 259 11.58 15.41 -11.99
C TRP A 259 10.10 15.58 -11.60
N SER A 260 9.32 14.50 -11.50
CA SER A 260 7.91 14.54 -11.10
C SER A 260 7.71 14.96 -9.64
N GLU A 261 8.61 14.55 -8.73
CA GLU A 261 8.52 14.89 -7.31
C GLU A 261 8.90 16.34 -7.03
N THR A 262 10.00 16.82 -7.63
CA THR A 262 10.37 18.24 -7.55
C THR A 262 9.28 19.14 -8.14
N ASN A 263 8.59 18.66 -9.19
CA ASN A 263 7.44 19.38 -9.76
C ASN A 263 6.25 19.41 -8.80
N GLN A 264 5.93 18.30 -8.13
CA GLN A 264 4.85 18.27 -7.13
C GLN A 264 5.14 19.20 -5.95
N VAL A 265 6.38 19.21 -5.46
CA VAL A 265 6.79 20.13 -4.39
C VAL A 265 6.74 21.59 -4.85
N ALA A 266 7.18 21.88 -6.07
CA ALA A 266 7.08 23.22 -6.65
C ALA A 266 5.62 23.66 -6.81
N ILE A 267 4.73 22.78 -7.29
CA ILE A 267 3.30 23.03 -7.39
C ILE A 267 2.68 23.23 -6.01
N GLN A 268 3.12 22.51 -4.98
CA GLN A 268 2.66 22.72 -3.61
C GLN A 268 3.10 24.09 -3.06
N LEU A 269 4.36 24.48 -3.25
CA LEU A 269 4.85 25.80 -2.89
C LEU A 269 4.07 26.90 -3.61
N TRP A 270 3.86 26.75 -4.92
CA TRP A 270 3.07 27.64 -5.75
C TRP A 270 1.61 27.76 -5.26
N THR A 271 0.95 26.63 -5.03
CA THR A 271 -0.44 26.59 -4.54
C THR A 271 -0.57 27.34 -3.22
N ASN A 272 0.40 27.17 -2.32
CA ASN A 272 0.44 27.82 -1.02
C ASN A 272 0.85 29.31 -1.08
N MET A 273 1.35 29.79 -2.23
CA MET A 273 1.59 31.20 -2.50
C MET A 273 0.34 31.94 -2.99
N LEU A 274 -0.67 31.23 -3.51
CA LEU A 274 -1.92 31.83 -3.97
C LEU A 274 -2.95 31.98 -2.83
N GLN A 275 -3.90 32.91 -2.97
CA GLN A 275 -5.00 33.00 -2.01
C GLN A 275 -5.94 31.79 -2.19
N PRO A 276 -6.42 31.15 -1.11
CA PRO A 276 -7.25 29.96 -1.21
C PRO A 276 -8.59 30.26 -1.91
N THR A 277 -9.01 29.47 -2.90
CA THR A 277 -10.33 29.58 -3.53
C THR A 277 -11.39 28.78 -2.76
N THR A 278 -12.63 29.26 -2.76
CA THR A 278 -13.77 28.59 -2.11
C THR A 278 -14.63 28.00 -3.22
N GLY A 279 -14.79 26.67 -3.25
CA GLY A 279 -15.76 25.99 -4.10
C GLY A 279 -15.45 25.94 -5.60
N GLN A 280 -14.30 25.42 -6.01
CA GLN A 280 -14.17 24.85 -7.37
C GLN A 280 -14.22 23.32 -7.32
N THR A 281 -15.28 22.84 -7.96
CA THR A 281 -15.67 21.49 -8.34
C THR A 281 -14.58 20.73 -9.10
N GLU A 282 -14.57 19.42 -8.85
CA GLU A 282 -14.08 18.28 -9.65
C GLU A 282 -13.27 18.56 -10.93
N VAL A 283 -12.18 17.80 -11.08
CA VAL A 283 -11.69 17.43 -12.41
C VAL A 283 -11.72 15.91 -12.52
N MET A 284 -12.57 15.44 -13.42
CA MET A 284 -12.50 14.11 -14.03
C MET A 284 -11.34 14.05 -15.03
N ASP A 285 -10.75 12.86 -15.09
CA ASP A 285 -9.83 12.30 -16.11
C ASP A 285 -8.32 12.59 -16.00
N ASP A 286 -7.60 11.49 -16.15
CA ASP A 286 -6.23 11.17 -15.74
C ASP A 286 -5.20 11.54 -16.81
N SER A 287 -4.31 12.50 -16.54
CA SER A 287 -2.92 12.58 -17.08
C SER A 287 -2.23 13.93 -16.87
N VAL A 288 -2.93 14.98 -16.44
CA VAL A 288 -2.36 16.34 -16.31
C VAL A 288 -2.58 16.86 -14.88
N ILE A 289 -1.51 17.23 -14.17
CA ILE A 289 -1.63 17.92 -12.87
C ILE A 289 -2.12 19.35 -13.16
N PRO A 290 -3.34 19.75 -12.75
CA PRO A 290 -3.81 21.11 -13.01
C PRO A 290 -3.01 22.09 -12.16
N ILE A 291 -2.29 23.02 -12.82
CA ILE A 291 -1.58 24.11 -12.16
C ILE A 291 -2.65 25.14 -11.72
N PRO A 292 -2.78 25.45 -10.41
CA PRO A 292 -3.74 26.44 -9.96
C PRO A 292 -3.32 27.84 -10.43
N CYS A 293 -4.29 28.62 -10.90
CA CYS A 293 -4.07 29.99 -11.39
C CYS A 293 -4.73 31.01 -10.46
N PRO A 294 -4.14 32.21 -10.28
CA PRO A 294 -4.83 33.31 -9.63
C PRO A 294 -6.13 33.65 -10.39
N THR A 295 -7.14 34.15 -9.69
CA THR A 295 -8.42 34.53 -10.29
C THR A 295 -8.62 36.04 -10.25
N ARG A 296 -9.57 36.57 -11.04
CA ARG A 296 -9.93 38.01 -10.97
C ARG A 296 -10.41 38.43 -9.58
N GLU A 297 -11.00 37.51 -8.82
CA GLU A 297 -11.52 37.74 -7.47
C GLU A 297 -10.41 37.66 -6.41
N ARG A 298 -9.36 36.88 -6.68
CA ARG A 298 -8.22 36.67 -5.79
C ARG A 298 -6.89 36.76 -6.56
N PRO A 299 -6.51 37.96 -7.03
CA PRO A 299 -5.37 38.12 -7.94
C PRO A 299 -4.02 38.24 -7.23
N PHE A 300 -4.01 38.37 -5.91
CA PHE A 300 -2.81 38.68 -5.14
C PHE A 300 -2.11 37.43 -4.63
N LEU A 301 -0.81 37.51 -4.38
CA LEU A 301 -0.05 36.55 -3.60
C LEU A 301 -0.51 36.62 -2.15
N ARG A 302 -0.50 35.45 -1.50
CA ARG A 302 -0.96 35.28 -0.12
C ARG A 302 -0.08 36.12 0.81
N THR A 303 -0.70 36.90 1.70
CA THR A 303 -0.07 37.53 2.86
C THR A 303 -0.94 37.30 4.09
N GLN A 304 -0.39 37.55 5.28
CA GLN A 304 -1.15 37.44 6.53
C GLN A 304 -2.38 38.39 6.55
N LYS A 305 -2.33 39.53 5.84
CA LYS A 305 -3.39 40.54 5.86
C LYS A 305 -4.46 40.30 4.80
N ASN A 306 -4.08 39.91 3.58
CA ASN A 306 -5.03 39.67 2.48
C ASN A 306 -5.64 38.26 2.52
N SER A 307 -5.02 37.35 3.26
CA SER A 307 -5.42 35.95 3.40
C SER A 307 -5.22 35.51 4.85
N PRO A 308 -5.90 36.15 5.81
CA PRO A 308 -5.77 35.81 7.21
C PRO A 308 -6.10 34.33 7.39
N SER A 309 -5.26 33.61 8.15
CA SER A 309 -5.52 32.22 8.51
C SER A 309 -6.92 32.11 9.11
N ASP A 310 -7.68 31.05 8.78
CA ASP A 310 -9.07 30.82 9.23
C ASP A 310 -9.28 30.85 10.76
N SER A 311 -8.22 31.06 11.56
CA SER A 311 -8.33 31.53 12.94
C SER A 311 -9.10 32.85 13.10
N GLU A 312 -9.23 33.68 12.06
CA GLU A 312 -10.00 34.94 12.10
C GLU A 312 -11.37 34.89 11.43
N LYS A 313 -11.73 33.76 10.78
CA LYS A 313 -13.12 33.45 10.47
C LYS A 313 -13.68 32.56 11.58
N THR A 314 -14.10 33.20 12.65
CA THR A 314 -15.17 32.69 13.52
C THR A 314 -16.47 32.57 12.72
N VAL A 315 -16.50 31.62 11.78
CA VAL A 315 -17.70 30.90 11.34
C VAL A 315 -17.73 29.54 12.07
N TYR A 316 -17.24 29.54 13.30
CA TYR A 316 -17.51 28.53 14.32
C TYR A 316 -18.17 29.23 15.52
N SER A 317 -19.31 29.86 15.27
CA SER A 317 -20.24 30.25 16.32
C SER A 317 -21.66 29.84 15.94
N LYS A 318 -21.84 28.54 15.63
CA LYS A 318 -23.13 27.85 15.72
C LYS A 318 -22.97 26.32 15.71
N ALA A 319 -22.04 25.81 16.52
CA ALA A 319 -22.02 24.40 16.95
C ALA A 319 -21.20 24.16 18.25
N SER A 320 -20.85 25.19 19.03
CA SER A 320 -20.06 25.04 20.26
C SER A 320 -20.50 25.99 21.38
N THR A 321 -21.81 26.14 21.56
CA THR A 321 -22.38 26.69 22.81
C THR A 321 -23.55 25.86 23.33
N LEU A 322 -23.49 24.55 23.10
CA LEU A 322 -24.15 23.59 23.99
C LEU A 322 -22.98 22.90 24.70
N THR A 323 -22.94 23.07 26.02
CA THR A 323 -22.22 22.22 26.99
C THR A 323 -21.56 21.00 26.36
N ASP A 324 -20.24 20.80 26.53
CA ASP A 324 -19.61 19.49 26.28
C ASP A 324 -20.62 18.42 26.72
N PRO A 325 -21.20 17.64 25.80
CA PRO A 325 -22.16 16.65 26.23
C PRO A 325 -21.35 15.75 27.13
N VAL A 326 -21.80 15.65 28.38
CA VAL A 326 -21.27 14.69 29.31
C VAL A 326 -21.22 13.36 28.55
N MET A 327 -20.01 12.87 28.21
CA MET A 327 -19.80 11.66 27.39
C MET A 327 -20.09 10.38 28.18
N GLY A 328 -20.93 10.53 29.20
CA GLY A 328 -21.41 9.48 30.04
C GLY A 328 -22.50 8.66 29.37
N THR A 329 -22.79 7.56 30.01
CA THR A 329 -23.84 6.64 29.64
C THR A 329 -24.70 6.38 30.85
N GLU A 330 -26.00 6.42 30.67
CA GLU A 330 -26.94 5.94 31.68
C GLU A 330 -27.01 4.41 31.61
N ILE A 331 -26.86 3.74 32.75
CA ILE A 331 -26.98 2.28 32.86
C ILE A 331 -28.33 1.94 33.46
N ASN A 332 -29.28 1.53 32.61
CA ASN A 332 -30.64 1.18 33.02
C ASN A 332 -30.81 -0.29 33.44
N CYS A 333 -29.71 -1.00 33.67
CA CYS A 333 -29.73 -2.42 34.00
C CYS A 333 -30.24 -2.64 35.43
N THR A 334 -31.28 -3.47 35.56
CA THR A 334 -31.97 -3.76 36.82
C THR A 334 -31.24 -4.83 37.65
N ASP A 335 -30.78 -5.92 37.03
CA ASP A 335 -29.91 -6.90 37.68
C ASP A 335 -28.44 -6.58 37.37
N ARG A 336 -27.69 -6.26 38.43
CA ARG A 336 -26.25 -5.98 38.37
C ARG A 336 -25.44 -6.92 39.26
N SER A 337 -26.10 -7.90 39.85
CA SER A 337 -25.49 -8.76 40.87
C SER A 337 -24.47 -9.71 40.24
N PRO A 338 -23.34 -9.98 40.91
CA PRO A 338 -22.47 -11.09 40.52
C PRO A 338 -23.20 -12.42 40.66
N SER A 339 -22.60 -13.49 40.14
CA SER A 339 -23.12 -14.84 40.33
C SER A 339 -23.12 -15.21 41.83
N PRO A 340 -24.09 -16.01 42.31
CA PRO A 340 -24.18 -16.40 43.73
C PRO A 340 -22.91 -17.10 44.25
N THR A 341 -22.19 -17.77 43.37
CA THR A 341 -20.87 -18.37 43.61
C THR A 341 -19.97 -18.03 42.44
N THR A 342 -18.66 -17.86 42.69
CA THR A 342 -17.69 -17.62 41.61
C THR A 342 -17.78 -18.72 40.56
N PRO A 343 -18.14 -18.41 39.29
CA PRO A 343 -18.34 -19.42 38.27
C PRO A 343 -17.02 -20.13 37.97
N THR A 344 -17.06 -21.40 37.62
CA THR A 344 -15.89 -22.18 37.17
C THR A 344 -15.72 -22.16 35.66
N SER A 345 -16.80 -21.84 34.93
CA SER A 345 -16.85 -21.80 33.48
C SER A 345 -17.01 -20.38 32.96
N VAL A 346 -16.26 -20.04 31.90
CA VAL A 346 -16.28 -18.78 31.16
C VAL A 346 -17.65 -18.57 30.49
N HIS A 347 -18.37 -19.66 30.23
CA HIS A 347 -19.69 -19.67 29.61
C HIS A 347 -20.83 -19.25 30.58
N GLN A 348 -20.51 -19.10 31.87
CA GLN A 348 -21.44 -18.71 32.94
C GLN A 348 -21.04 -17.39 33.61
N LEU A 349 -20.21 -16.56 32.93
CA LEU A 349 -19.78 -15.28 33.48
C LEU A 349 -20.84 -14.21 33.34
N ARG A 350 -21.31 -13.69 34.47
CA ARG A 350 -22.04 -12.42 34.54
C ARG A 350 -21.03 -11.26 34.57
N PRO A 351 -21.43 -10.05 34.16
CA PRO A 351 -20.54 -8.89 34.25
C PRO A 351 -19.98 -8.63 35.65
N GLY A 352 -20.78 -8.87 36.70
CA GLY A 352 -20.34 -8.71 38.09
C GLY A 352 -19.29 -9.72 38.55
N ASP A 353 -19.07 -10.82 37.82
CA ASP A 353 -18.05 -11.83 38.16
C ASP A 353 -16.64 -11.40 37.77
N ILE A 354 -16.52 -10.42 36.87
CA ILE A 354 -15.22 -9.92 36.38
C ILE A 354 -14.57 -9.08 37.48
N LYS A 355 -13.31 -9.39 37.78
CA LYS A 355 -12.51 -8.67 38.77
C LYS A 355 -11.35 -7.90 38.16
N VAL A 356 -10.85 -8.36 37.01
CA VAL A 356 -9.68 -7.76 36.36
C VAL A 356 -9.99 -7.44 34.91
N VAL A 357 -9.63 -6.24 34.47
CA VAL A 357 -9.60 -5.85 33.06
C VAL A 357 -8.16 -5.63 32.61
N ALA A 358 -7.83 -5.99 31.38
CA ALA A 358 -6.52 -5.75 30.78
C ALA A 358 -6.65 -5.45 29.28
N ALA A 359 -5.63 -4.82 28.69
CA ALA A 359 -5.60 -4.61 27.25
C ALA A 359 -4.19 -4.58 26.65
N VAL A 360 -4.09 -5.02 25.40
CA VAL A 360 -2.91 -4.92 24.54
C VAL A 360 -3.33 -4.43 23.16
N GLY A 361 -2.44 -3.73 22.45
CA GLY A 361 -2.77 -3.14 21.16
C GLY A 361 -1.85 -1.99 20.75
N ASP A 362 -2.41 -1.11 19.92
CA ASP A 362 -1.73 0.08 19.39
C ASP A 362 -2.22 1.39 20.02
N SER A 363 -2.05 2.50 19.29
CA SER A 363 -2.38 3.85 19.73
C SER A 363 -3.87 4.08 20.02
N LEU A 364 -4.79 3.33 19.40
CA LEU A 364 -6.21 3.44 19.72
C LEU A 364 -6.54 2.79 21.08
N THR A 365 -5.82 1.73 21.45
CA THR A 365 -5.96 1.10 22.78
C THR A 365 -5.23 1.91 23.87
N ALA A 366 -4.14 2.59 23.51
CA ALA A 366 -3.45 3.56 24.39
C ALA A 366 -4.17 4.92 24.50
N ALA A 367 -5.21 5.16 23.70
CA ALA A 367 -5.99 6.39 23.67
C ALA A 367 -5.19 7.65 23.30
N ASN A 368 -4.35 7.52 22.27
CA ASN A 368 -3.64 8.66 21.67
C ASN A 368 -4.61 9.75 21.20
N GLY A 369 -4.41 10.98 21.67
CA GLY A 369 -5.17 12.15 21.22
C GLY A 369 -6.64 12.22 21.65
N VAL A 370 -7.14 11.27 22.44
CA VAL A 370 -8.57 11.19 22.79
C VAL A 370 -9.09 12.44 23.51
N GLY A 371 -8.27 13.00 24.42
CA GLY A 371 -8.55 14.24 25.14
C GLY A 371 -7.95 15.50 24.49
N ALA A 372 -7.45 15.41 23.25
CA ALA A 372 -6.84 16.53 22.55
C ALA A 372 -7.90 17.50 22.02
N LYS A 373 -7.70 18.81 22.27
CA LYS A 373 -8.53 19.86 21.67
C LYS A 373 -8.22 19.99 20.17
N THR A 374 -9.25 20.26 19.38
CA THR A 374 -9.22 20.27 17.90
C THR A 374 -8.18 21.20 17.27
N ASP A 375 -7.65 22.16 18.03
CA ASP A 375 -6.67 23.15 17.59
C ASP A 375 -5.21 22.78 17.90
N ASN A 376 -4.95 21.68 18.62
CA ASN A 376 -3.59 21.30 19.02
C ASN A 376 -3.21 19.88 18.56
N LEU A 377 -2.61 19.79 17.36
CA LEU A 377 -2.14 18.55 16.75
C LEU A 377 -1.08 17.81 17.58
N LEU A 378 -0.27 18.52 18.37
CA LEU A 378 0.79 17.89 19.16
C LEU A 378 0.25 17.05 20.31
N LEU A 379 -0.97 17.32 20.79
CA LEU A 379 -1.60 16.50 21.83
C LEU A 379 -1.99 15.09 21.37
N VAL A 380 -1.92 14.80 20.06
CA VAL A 380 -2.18 13.46 19.52
C VAL A 380 -1.16 12.42 19.99
N ILE A 381 0.08 12.84 20.28
CA ILE A 381 1.11 11.93 20.81
C ILE A 381 0.91 11.62 22.30
N SER A 382 0.03 12.36 22.98
CA SER A 382 -0.30 12.10 24.38
C SER A 382 -1.26 10.91 24.47
N GLU A 383 -0.90 9.95 25.32
CA GLU A 383 -1.65 8.73 25.56
C GLU A 383 -2.60 8.91 26.75
N TYR A 384 -3.86 9.21 26.48
CA TYR A 384 -4.90 9.46 27.48
C TYR A 384 -5.48 8.14 28.01
N ARG A 385 -4.62 7.30 28.60
CA ARG A 385 -4.95 5.93 28.99
C ARG A 385 -6.20 5.82 29.88
N GLY A 386 -6.45 6.80 30.72
CA GLY A 386 -7.66 6.90 31.54
C GLY A 386 -8.98 7.00 30.75
N LEU A 387 -8.93 7.50 29.52
CA LEU A 387 -10.08 7.65 28.61
C LEU A 387 -10.15 6.55 27.54
N SER A 388 -9.31 5.51 27.63
CA SER A 388 -9.32 4.42 26.65
C SER A 388 -10.63 3.64 26.67
N TRP A 389 -11.26 3.49 25.50
CA TRP A 389 -12.55 2.86 25.32
C TRP A 389 -12.61 1.43 25.89
N SER A 390 -11.50 0.69 25.83
CA SER A 390 -11.41 -0.72 26.22
C SER A 390 -10.88 -0.96 27.63
N ILE A 391 -10.16 0.01 28.23
CA ILE A 391 -9.41 -0.23 29.48
C ILE A 391 -9.22 1.01 30.39
N GLY A 392 -9.70 2.19 30.00
CA GLY A 392 -9.61 3.41 30.81
C GLY A 392 -10.61 3.42 31.97
N GLY A 393 -10.21 3.97 33.11
CA GLY A 393 -11.02 4.01 34.33
C GLY A 393 -11.18 5.40 34.95
N ASP A 394 -10.80 6.47 34.25
CA ASP A 394 -10.98 7.84 34.74
C ASP A 394 -12.46 8.13 35.01
N GLU A 395 -12.72 8.88 36.09
CA GLU A 395 -14.06 9.29 36.52
C GLU A 395 -15.04 8.10 36.68
N ASN A 396 -16.30 8.29 36.31
CA ASN A 396 -17.35 7.28 36.39
C ASN A 396 -18.18 7.23 35.09
N ILE A 397 -19.08 6.25 34.98
CA ILE A 397 -19.86 6.03 33.76
C ILE A 397 -20.77 7.20 33.39
N THR A 398 -21.16 8.04 34.36
CA THR A 398 -22.00 9.20 34.09
C THR A 398 -21.26 10.32 33.39
N THR A 399 -19.92 10.28 33.30
CA THR A 399 -19.10 11.32 32.62
C THR A 399 -18.19 10.76 31.53
N VAL A 400 -17.63 9.57 31.74
CA VAL A 400 -16.66 8.92 30.85
C VAL A 400 -17.11 7.49 30.58
N THR A 401 -17.45 7.20 29.33
CA THR A 401 -17.86 5.85 28.93
C THR A 401 -16.69 5.02 28.42
N THR A 402 -16.33 4.00 29.20
CA THR A 402 -15.31 2.99 28.86
C THR A 402 -15.81 1.62 29.31
N LEU A 403 -15.24 0.53 28.79
CA LEU A 403 -15.59 -0.81 29.25
C LEU A 403 -15.41 -0.98 30.78
N PRO A 404 -14.31 -0.52 31.41
CA PRO A 404 -14.18 -0.58 32.87
C PRO A 404 -15.22 0.26 33.62
N ASN A 405 -15.56 1.46 33.14
CA ASN A 405 -16.59 2.28 33.79
C ASN A 405 -17.98 1.62 33.71
N ILE A 406 -18.27 0.90 32.62
CA ILE A 406 -19.48 0.07 32.53
C ILE A 406 -19.42 -1.08 33.55
N LEU A 407 -18.31 -1.81 33.61
CA LEU A 407 -18.13 -2.96 34.52
C LEU A 407 -18.15 -2.56 36.00
N LYS A 408 -17.67 -1.36 36.37
CA LYS A 408 -17.70 -0.84 37.75
C LYS A 408 -19.14 -0.73 38.30
N GLU A 409 -20.15 -0.55 37.45
CA GLU A 409 -21.55 -0.57 37.87
C GLU A 409 -22.06 -1.96 38.28
N PHE A 410 -21.38 -3.03 37.83
CA PHE A 410 -21.67 -4.42 38.19
C PHE A 410 -20.72 -4.94 39.28
N ASN A 411 -19.47 -4.49 39.29
CA ASN A 411 -18.49 -4.81 40.32
C ASN A 411 -17.66 -3.56 40.68
N PRO A 412 -17.99 -2.86 41.79
CA PRO A 412 -17.23 -1.69 42.25
C PRO A 412 -15.78 -1.97 42.66
N SER A 413 -15.41 -3.25 42.89
CA SER A 413 -14.05 -3.69 43.25
C SER A 413 -13.19 -4.07 42.05
N LEU A 414 -13.63 -3.77 40.81
CA LEU A 414 -12.88 -4.01 39.60
C LEU A 414 -11.47 -3.39 39.68
N THR A 415 -10.46 -4.09 39.17
CA THR A 415 -9.09 -3.59 39.05
C THR A 415 -8.52 -3.85 37.66
N GLY A 416 -7.31 -3.36 37.38
CA GLY A 416 -6.59 -3.57 36.12
C GLY A 416 -6.67 -2.41 35.11
N PHE A 417 -7.67 -1.53 35.26
CA PHE A 417 -7.87 -0.39 34.38
C PHE A 417 -6.74 0.66 34.49
N SER A 418 -6.57 1.45 33.44
CA SER A 418 -5.61 2.54 33.39
C SER A 418 -6.23 3.89 33.75
N GLU A 419 -5.43 4.81 34.29
CA GLU A 419 -5.85 6.16 34.70
C GLU A 419 -4.90 7.24 34.16
N GLY A 420 -5.43 8.44 33.92
CA GLY A 420 -4.67 9.61 33.51
C GLY A 420 -3.93 9.48 32.18
N ILE A 421 -2.81 10.19 32.07
CA ILE A 421 -2.01 10.33 30.84
C ILE A 421 -0.61 9.76 31.08
N GLY A 422 -0.12 8.92 30.18
CA GLY A 422 1.23 8.34 30.26
C GLY A 422 1.44 7.17 29.30
N ASN A 423 2.69 6.75 29.13
CA ASN A 423 3.05 5.57 28.33
C ASN A 423 2.85 4.25 29.08
N GLU A 424 3.19 3.12 28.48
CA GLU A 424 2.94 1.75 28.99
C GLU A 424 3.71 1.42 30.28
N ASP A 425 4.81 2.13 30.51
CA ASP A 425 5.66 2.03 31.70
C ASP A 425 5.14 2.87 32.88
N ASN A 426 4.22 3.80 32.63
CA ASN A 426 3.65 4.62 33.68
C ASN A 426 2.89 3.73 34.68
N PRO A 427 3.09 3.90 36.01
CA PRO A 427 2.36 3.11 37.01
C PRO A 427 0.84 3.17 36.85
N LYS A 428 0.29 4.31 36.37
CA LYS A 428 -1.14 4.48 36.11
C LYS A 428 -1.63 3.82 34.82
N ALA A 429 -0.74 3.37 33.93
CA ALA A 429 -1.12 2.53 32.80
C ALA A 429 -1.55 1.13 33.25
N PHE A 430 -1.07 0.68 34.42
CA PHE A 430 -1.36 -0.61 35.03
C PHE A 430 -1.32 -1.81 34.04
N LEU A 431 -2.48 -2.39 33.69
CA LEU A 431 -2.60 -3.52 32.75
C LEU A 431 -2.99 -3.11 31.32
N ASN A 432 -3.05 -1.82 31.02
CA ASN A 432 -3.04 -1.33 29.64
C ASN A 432 -1.60 -1.37 29.13
N GLN A 433 -1.25 -2.39 28.34
CA GLN A 433 0.08 -2.60 27.77
C GLN A 433 0.11 -2.36 26.26
N ALA A 434 -0.88 -1.63 25.74
CA ALA A 434 -0.83 -1.12 24.38
C ALA A 434 0.29 -0.09 24.21
N VAL A 435 0.89 -0.06 23.02
CA VAL A 435 2.03 0.80 22.69
C VAL A 435 1.73 1.56 21.40
N ALA A 436 1.88 2.89 21.42
CA ALA A 436 1.62 3.71 20.25
C ALA A 436 2.55 3.34 19.08
N GLY A 437 1.97 3.09 17.90
CA GLY A 437 2.72 2.65 16.71
C GLY A 437 3.03 1.16 16.65
N ALA A 438 2.59 0.36 17.63
CA ALA A 438 2.78 -1.08 17.62
C ALA A 438 2.12 -1.76 16.42
N LYS A 439 2.76 -2.82 15.95
CA LYS A 439 2.30 -3.73 14.88
C LYS A 439 2.00 -5.09 15.46
N SER A 440 1.46 -5.98 14.63
CA SER A 440 1.21 -7.38 15.00
C SER A 440 2.44 -8.11 15.58
N GLY A 441 3.66 -7.73 15.17
CA GLY A 441 4.91 -8.30 15.69
C GLY A 441 5.18 -8.03 17.17
N ASP A 442 4.63 -6.94 17.71
CA ASP A 442 4.87 -6.51 19.09
C ASP A 442 3.96 -7.20 20.11
N MET A 443 2.90 -7.85 19.64
CA MET A 443 1.84 -8.42 20.48
C MET A 443 2.37 -9.47 21.47
N VAL A 444 3.34 -10.29 21.05
CA VAL A 444 3.96 -11.29 21.93
C VAL A 444 4.67 -10.63 23.12
N ARG A 445 5.38 -9.53 22.88
CA ARG A 445 6.07 -8.78 23.94
C ARG A 445 5.05 -8.15 24.89
N GLN A 446 4.04 -7.47 24.36
CA GLN A 446 3.00 -6.85 25.18
C GLN A 446 2.27 -7.88 26.05
N VAL A 447 1.91 -9.04 25.49
CA VAL A 447 1.25 -10.12 26.23
C VAL A 447 2.14 -10.68 27.34
N ARG A 448 3.43 -10.91 27.10
CA ARG A 448 4.33 -11.39 28.16
C ARG A 448 4.42 -10.42 29.33
N ILE A 449 4.62 -9.14 29.05
CA ILE A 449 4.66 -8.10 30.09
C ILE A 449 3.33 -8.05 30.85
N LEU A 450 2.20 -8.12 30.13
CA LEU A 450 0.88 -8.15 30.76
C LEU A 450 0.72 -9.35 31.70
N VAL A 451 1.10 -10.55 31.27
CA VAL A 451 1.03 -11.78 32.08
C VAL A 451 1.91 -11.67 33.33
N ASP A 452 3.14 -11.18 33.19
CA ASP A 452 4.07 -11.00 34.32
C ASP A 452 3.54 -9.98 35.34
N LYS A 453 2.95 -8.87 34.87
CA LYS A 453 2.27 -7.90 35.74
C LYS A 453 1.10 -8.55 36.49
N MET A 454 0.25 -9.33 35.82
CA MET A 454 -0.87 -10.02 36.48
C MET A 454 -0.41 -11.07 37.51
N LYS A 455 0.72 -11.75 37.28
CA LYS A 455 1.26 -12.75 38.21
C LYS A 455 1.92 -12.12 39.45
N SER A 456 2.47 -10.92 39.31
CA SER A 456 3.25 -10.25 40.35
C SER A 456 2.46 -9.27 41.21
N ASP A 457 1.32 -8.78 40.74
CA ASP A 457 0.53 -7.79 41.47
C ASP A 457 -0.32 -8.45 42.58
N PRO A 458 -0.14 -8.05 43.86
CA PRO A 458 -0.84 -8.67 44.98
C PRO A 458 -2.35 -8.37 45.03
N ARG A 459 -2.85 -7.44 44.20
CA ARG A 459 -4.29 -7.14 44.08
C ARG A 459 -5.03 -8.15 43.21
N ILE A 460 -4.30 -8.99 42.48
CA ILE A 460 -4.86 -9.94 41.51
C ILE A 460 -4.61 -11.36 42.02
N ASP A 461 -5.67 -12.11 42.31
CA ASP A 461 -5.55 -13.55 42.42
C ASP A 461 -5.45 -14.14 41.01
N PHE A 462 -4.22 -14.28 40.53
CA PHE A 462 -3.93 -14.72 39.16
C PHE A 462 -4.66 -16.02 38.79
N HIS A 463 -4.87 -16.93 39.73
CA HIS A 463 -5.49 -18.23 39.45
C HIS A 463 -7.02 -18.21 39.58
N ASN A 464 -7.58 -17.40 40.49
CA ASN A 464 -9.00 -17.48 40.83
C ASN A 464 -9.85 -16.31 40.33
N ASP A 465 -9.25 -15.16 40.02
CA ASP A 465 -9.99 -14.00 39.54
C ASP A 465 -10.33 -14.12 38.04
N TRP A 466 -11.57 -13.75 37.67
CA TRP A 466 -11.97 -13.69 36.26
C TRP A 466 -11.48 -12.41 35.60
N LYS A 467 -10.89 -12.58 34.42
CA LYS A 467 -10.21 -11.53 33.65
C LYS A 467 -10.92 -11.29 32.32
N VAL A 468 -11.11 -10.03 31.95
CA VAL A 468 -11.45 -9.63 30.57
C VAL A 468 -10.21 -8.98 29.95
N ILE A 469 -9.74 -9.53 28.83
CA ILE A 469 -8.56 -9.01 28.12
C ILE A 469 -8.98 -8.53 26.74
N THR A 470 -8.78 -7.26 26.42
CA THR A 470 -9.11 -6.72 25.09
C THR A 470 -7.85 -6.59 24.22
N MET A 471 -7.89 -7.16 23.02
CA MET A 471 -6.82 -7.11 22.03
C MET A 471 -7.30 -6.41 20.77
N PHE A 472 -6.61 -5.33 20.37
CA PHE A 472 -6.89 -4.60 19.13
C PHE A 472 -5.60 -4.10 18.48
N ILE A 473 -5.31 -4.63 17.28
CA ILE A 473 -4.06 -4.40 16.55
C ILE A 473 -4.30 -4.54 15.04
N GLY A 474 -3.39 -3.99 14.23
CA GLY A 474 -3.40 -4.14 12.77
C GLY A 474 -3.53 -2.83 12.00
N GLY A 475 -3.85 -1.72 12.69
CA GLY A 475 -3.91 -0.39 12.07
C GLY A 475 -2.56 0.04 11.49
N ASN A 476 -1.48 -0.12 12.27
CA ASN A 476 -0.13 0.19 11.78
C ASN A 476 0.36 -0.80 10.73
N ASP A 477 -0.03 -2.08 10.80
CA ASP A 477 0.29 -3.08 9.78
C ASP A 477 -0.31 -2.70 8.41
N ILE A 478 -1.58 -2.29 8.36
CA ILE A 478 -2.22 -1.84 7.12
C ILE A 478 -1.78 -0.43 6.70
N CYS A 479 -1.30 0.41 7.60
CA CYS A 479 -0.67 1.68 7.23
C CYS A 479 0.67 1.48 6.50
N ASP A 480 1.29 0.30 6.64
CA ASP A 480 2.63 -0.04 6.10
C ASP A 480 2.65 -1.16 5.06
N PHE A 481 1.51 -1.77 4.70
CA PHE A 481 1.51 -2.96 3.85
C PHE A 481 2.19 -2.75 2.48
N CYS A 482 2.17 -1.54 1.95
CA CYS A 482 2.80 -1.19 0.68
C CYS A 482 4.32 -1.02 0.76
N THR A 483 4.90 -1.05 1.96
CA THR A 483 6.35 -0.97 2.19
C THR A 483 7.03 -2.34 2.19
N ASP A 484 6.36 -3.35 2.74
CA ASP A 484 6.75 -4.77 2.67
C ASP A 484 5.48 -5.63 2.66
N SER A 485 4.99 -5.93 1.46
CA SER A 485 3.73 -6.66 1.25
C SER A 485 3.77 -8.10 1.81
N VAL A 486 4.96 -8.64 2.07
CA VAL A 486 5.12 -10.00 2.61
C VAL A 486 5.11 -9.97 4.14
N PHE A 487 5.90 -9.10 4.78
CA PHE A 487 5.91 -8.94 6.24
C PHE A 487 4.53 -8.57 6.75
N PHE A 488 3.85 -7.65 6.06
CA PHE A 488 2.48 -7.22 6.33
C PHE A 488 1.43 -8.02 5.54
N SER A 489 1.74 -9.24 5.09
CA SER A 489 0.71 -10.09 4.47
C SER A 489 -0.34 -10.50 5.51
N PRO A 490 -1.62 -10.70 5.11
CA PRO A 490 -2.69 -11.10 6.03
C PRO A 490 -2.34 -12.34 6.88
N ARG A 491 -1.70 -13.32 6.25
CA ARG A 491 -1.23 -14.54 6.93
C ARG A 491 -0.21 -14.24 8.03
N ASN A 492 0.77 -13.39 7.78
CA ASN A 492 1.81 -13.09 8.76
C ASN A 492 1.28 -12.29 9.95
N VAL A 493 0.42 -11.31 9.68
CA VAL A 493 -0.26 -10.55 10.72
C VAL A 493 -1.05 -11.48 11.64
N VAL A 494 -1.86 -12.38 11.07
CA VAL A 494 -2.66 -13.32 11.85
C VAL A 494 -1.82 -14.36 12.59
N ILE A 495 -0.72 -14.85 12.04
CA ILE A 495 0.20 -15.77 12.76
C ILE A 495 0.76 -15.10 14.02
N ARG A 496 1.08 -13.81 13.98
CA ARG A 496 1.61 -13.09 15.15
C ARG A 496 0.55 -12.82 16.21
N ILE A 497 -0.68 -12.51 15.76
CA ILE A 497 -1.84 -12.44 16.66
C ILE A 497 -2.09 -13.81 17.31
N GLN A 498 -2.03 -14.90 16.53
CA GLN A 498 -2.14 -16.27 17.03
C GLN A 498 -1.07 -16.57 18.09
N GLN A 499 0.20 -16.21 17.86
CA GLN A 499 1.27 -16.44 18.83
C GLN A 499 1.00 -15.75 20.18
N ALA A 500 0.45 -14.54 20.17
CA ALA A 500 0.09 -13.82 21.37
C ALA A 500 -1.11 -14.46 22.09
N LEU A 501 -2.13 -14.89 21.35
CA LEU A 501 -3.29 -15.61 21.89
C LEU A 501 -2.93 -16.99 22.45
N ASP A 502 -2.01 -17.72 21.79
CA ASP A 502 -1.50 -19.01 22.26
C ASP A 502 -0.84 -18.89 23.65
N ILE A 503 -0.09 -17.81 23.89
CA ILE A 503 0.49 -17.52 25.21
C ILE A 503 -0.62 -17.31 26.23
N LEU A 504 -1.60 -16.43 25.95
CA LEU A 504 -2.72 -16.18 26.86
C LEU A 504 -3.49 -17.47 27.19
N HIS A 505 -3.81 -18.28 26.18
CA HIS A 505 -4.51 -19.55 26.34
C HIS A 505 -3.72 -20.54 27.20
N SER A 506 -2.40 -20.58 27.05
CA SER A 506 -1.54 -21.50 27.82
C SER A 506 -1.25 -21.05 29.25
N GLU A 507 -1.20 -19.74 29.51
CA GLU A 507 -0.68 -19.20 30.76
C GLU A 507 -1.74 -18.55 31.67
N VAL A 508 -2.83 -18.03 31.11
CA VAL A 508 -3.79 -17.20 31.85
C VAL A 508 -5.07 -18.00 32.14
N PRO A 509 -5.29 -18.45 33.38
CA PRO A 509 -6.55 -19.09 33.75
C PRO A 509 -7.65 -18.06 33.96
N ARG A 510 -8.90 -18.51 33.79
CA ARG A 510 -10.12 -17.73 34.08
C ARG A 510 -10.15 -16.43 33.29
N ALA A 511 -10.11 -16.51 31.96
CA ALA A 511 -10.12 -15.32 31.11
C ALA A 511 -11.10 -15.44 29.94
N ILE A 512 -11.75 -14.33 29.63
CA ILE A 512 -12.40 -14.10 28.35
C ILE A 512 -11.59 -13.05 27.58
N VAL A 513 -11.12 -13.40 26.39
CA VAL A 513 -10.34 -12.50 25.54
C VAL A 513 -11.23 -11.96 24.43
N ASN A 514 -11.34 -10.63 24.35
CA ASN A 514 -11.96 -9.94 23.23
C ASN A 514 -10.90 -9.70 22.16
N LEU A 515 -10.97 -10.41 21.02
CA LEU A 515 -10.21 -10.05 19.83
C LEU A 515 -11.08 -9.14 18.95
N VAL A 516 -10.71 -7.87 18.84
CA VAL A 516 -11.48 -6.89 18.06
C VAL A 516 -11.02 -6.93 16.60
N GLU A 517 -11.94 -7.15 15.66
CA GLU A 517 -11.63 -7.25 14.23
C GLU A 517 -11.16 -5.89 13.69
N LEU A 518 -10.16 -5.89 12.80
CA LEU A 518 -9.60 -4.65 12.25
C LEU A 518 -10.68 -3.81 11.55
N LEU A 519 -10.67 -2.50 11.79
CA LEU A 519 -11.59 -1.58 11.14
C LEU A 519 -11.40 -1.52 9.62
N ASN A 520 -12.49 -1.32 8.88
CA ASN A 520 -12.39 -0.88 7.49
C ASN A 520 -11.85 0.56 7.46
N ILE A 521 -10.56 0.73 7.12
CA ILE A 521 -9.86 2.02 7.21
C ILE A 521 -10.02 2.88 5.94
N VAL A 522 -10.51 2.31 4.84
CA VAL A 522 -10.61 2.99 3.54
C VAL A 522 -11.50 4.24 3.58
N PRO A 523 -12.67 4.26 4.25
CA PRO A 523 -13.52 5.46 4.36
C PRO A 523 -12.83 6.69 4.96
N LEU A 524 -11.75 6.50 5.73
CA LEU A 524 -10.96 7.61 6.30
C LEU A 524 -10.44 8.58 5.23
N ARG A 525 -10.23 8.10 3.99
CA ARG A 525 -9.75 8.93 2.89
C ARG A 525 -10.68 10.11 2.60
N ASP A 526 -11.98 9.93 2.77
CA ASP A 526 -12.97 10.98 2.47
C ASP A 526 -12.81 12.18 3.39
N LEU A 527 -12.40 11.94 4.65
CA LEU A 527 -12.07 12.99 5.62
C LEU A 527 -10.89 13.85 5.16
N HIS A 528 -9.90 13.24 4.51
CA HIS A 528 -8.70 13.91 4.01
C HIS A 528 -8.87 14.51 2.60
N ASN A 529 -9.91 14.12 1.88
CA ASN A 529 -10.28 14.70 0.58
C ASN A 529 -11.07 16.02 0.74
N ASP A 530 -11.84 16.19 1.82
CA ASP A 530 -12.56 17.42 2.11
C ASP A 530 -11.65 18.49 2.75
N LYS A 531 -11.17 19.41 1.92
CA LYS A 531 -10.30 20.53 2.35
C LYS A 531 -10.97 21.47 3.36
N SER A 532 -12.31 21.54 3.43
CA SER A 532 -13.03 22.43 4.35
C SER A 532 -12.88 22.03 5.82
N LEU A 533 -12.49 20.78 6.08
CA LEU A 533 -12.32 20.24 7.43
C LEU A 533 -10.98 20.63 8.06
N GLY A 534 -10.02 21.10 7.26
CA GLY A 534 -8.70 21.52 7.73
C GLY A 534 -7.87 20.36 8.31
N CYS A 535 -8.10 19.14 7.83
CA CYS A 535 -7.36 17.97 8.28
C CYS A 535 -5.88 18.06 7.87
N PRO A 536 -4.93 17.67 8.75
CA PRO A 536 -3.51 17.74 8.46
C PRO A 536 -3.08 16.56 7.58
N THR A 537 -3.55 16.52 6.33
CA THR A 537 -3.33 15.41 5.39
C THR A 537 -1.85 15.11 5.19
N TRP A 538 -0.96 16.12 5.18
CA TRP A 538 0.48 15.88 5.09
C TRP A 538 1.03 15.06 6.27
N PHE A 539 0.48 15.26 7.48
CA PHE A 539 0.89 14.56 8.69
C PHE A 539 0.46 13.09 8.61
N VAL A 540 -0.81 12.85 8.24
CA VAL A 540 -1.35 11.49 8.14
C VAL A 540 -0.76 10.72 6.96
N SER A 541 -0.47 11.39 5.84
CA SER A 541 0.25 10.79 4.71
C SER A 541 1.66 10.35 5.07
N LEU A 542 2.27 10.92 6.11
CA LEU A 542 3.56 10.45 6.62
C LEU A 542 3.42 9.22 7.52
N VAL A 543 2.40 9.16 8.38
CA VAL A 543 2.21 8.05 9.34
C VAL A 543 1.46 6.85 8.74
N CYS A 544 0.57 7.07 7.78
CA CYS A 544 -0.24 6.04 7.13
C CYS A 544 -0.24 6.18 5.59
N PRO A 545 0.95 6.14 4.96
CA PRO A 545 1.10 6.43 3.53
C PRO A 545 0.31 5.46 2.65
N CYS A 546 0.26 4.17 3.01
CA CYS A 546 -0.38 3.16 2.17
C CYS A 546 -1.90 3.32 2.04
N ILE A 547 -2.52 4.12 2.92
CA ILE A 547 -3.96 4.41 2.86
C ILE A 547 -4.24 5.72 2.13
N LEU A 548 -3.49 6.79 2.45
CA LEU A 548 -3.79 8.13 1.90
C LEU A 548 -3.14 8.43 0.55
N LYS A 549 -1.97 7.87 0.25
CA LYS A 549 -1.25 8.18 -1.01
C LYS A 549 -1.81 7.54 -2.27
N PRO A 550 -2.38 6.31 -2.27
CA PRO A 550 -2.92 5.73 -3.48
C PRO A 550 -3.93 6.67 -4.14
N LYS A 551 -3.95 6.77 -5.47
CA LYS A 551 -4.91 7.63 -6.18
C LYS A 551 -6.29 6.99 -6.21
N ALA A 552 -7.34 7.79 -6.38
CA ALA A 552 -8.68 7.26 -6.61
C ALA A 552 -8.69 6.39 -7.88
N GLY A 553 -9.37 5.25 -7.83
CA GLY A 553 -9.43 4.30 -8.97
C GLY A 553 -8.13 3.53 -9.28
N SER A 554 -7.04 3.74 -8.53
CA SER A 554 -5.76 3.11 -8.84
C SER A 554 -5.67 1.65 -8.37
N SER A 555 -4.77 0.89 -9.00
CA SER A 555 -4.52 -0.51 -8.61
C SER A 555 -4.05 -0.64 -7.15
N GLU A 556 -3.32 0.36 -6.67
CA GLU A 556 -2.84 0.45 -5.30
C GLU A 556 -3.99 0.61 -4.32
N LEU A 557 -5.01 1.43 -4.64
CA LEU A 557 -6.20 1.57 -3.80
C LEU A 557 -7.06 0.29 -3.78
N HIS A 558 -7.13 -0.44 -4.90
CA HIS A 558 -7.74 -1.77 -4.90
C HIS A 558 -7.00 -2.73 -3.98
N LYS A 559 -5.66 -2.73 -3.97
CA LYS A 559 -4.86 -3.53 -3.04
C LYS A 559 -5.13 -3.17 -1.57
N VAL A 560 -5.35 -1.90 -1.23
CA VAL A 560 -5.73 -1.49 0.14
C VAL A 560 -7.00 -2.22 0.59
N ASN A 561 -8.04 -2.22 -0.26
CA ASN A 561 -9.31 -2.87 0.03
C ASN A 561 -9.12 -4.39 0.21
N ASP A 562 -8.39 -5.03 -0.71
CA ASP A 562 -8.12 -6.47 -0.65
C ASP A 562 -7.37 -6.87 0.62
N PHE A 563 -6.34 -6.11 1.02
CA PHE A 563 -5.59 -6.36 2.25
C PHE A 563 -6.43 -6.17 3.50
N ASN A 564 -7.22 -5.08 3.59
CA ASN A 564 -8.12 -4.85 4.73
C ASN A 564 -9.09 -6.03 4.90
N ARG A 565 -9.78 -6.42 3.82
CA ARG A 565 -10.73 -7.55 3.84
C ARG A 565 -10.04 -8.88 4.14
N ALA A 566 -8.84 -9.08 3.64
CA ALA A 566 -8.09 -10.30 3.92
C ALA A 566 -7.65 -10.39 5.40
N TYR A 567 -7.26 -9.27 6.03
CA TYR A 567 -6.95 -9.22 7.47
C TYR A 567 -8.18 -9.59 8.30
N GLN A 568 -9.31 -8.92 8.05
CA GLN A 568 -10.59 -9.19 8.69
C GLN A 568 -10.99 -10.68 8.57
N ARG A 569 -10.94 -11.23 7.35
CA ARG A 569 -11.25 -12.65 7.09
C ARG A 569 -10.33 -13.60 7.85
N THR A 570 -9.02 -13.39 7.77
CA THR A 570 -8.04 -14.33 8.37
C THR A 570 -8.07 -14.28 9.90
N MET A 571 -8.36 -13.13 10.53
CA MET A 571 -8.61 -13.06 11.97
C MET A 571 -9.86 -13.86 12.37
N ARG A 572 -10.91 -13.82 11.57
CA ARG A 572 -12.13 -14.60 11.80
C ARG A 572 -11.87 -16.10 11.67
N GLU A 573 -11.18 -16.51 10.60
CA GLU A 573 -10.79 -17.91 10.39
C GLU A 573 -9.95 -18.46 11.56
N LEU A 574 -9.08 -17.64 12.16
CA LEU A 574 -8.32 -18.02 13.35
C LEU A 574 -9.24 -18.37 14.54
N ILE A 575 -10.25 -17.55 14.83
CA ILE A 575 -11.18 -17.81 15.94
C ILE A 575 -12.16 -18.94 15.59
N ASP A 576 -12.67 -18.96 14.36
CA ASP A 576 -13.59 -20.00 13.87
C ASP A 576 -12.95 -21.40 13.79
N SER A 577 -11.63 -21.50 13.91
CA SER A 577 -10.93 -22.78 14.07
C SER A 577 -11.27 -23.52 15.37
N GLY A 578 -11.86 -22.84 16.36
CA GLY A 578 -12.18 -23.39 17.68
C GLY A 578 -10.95 -23.63 18.58
N ARG A 579 -9.77 -23.15 18.17
CA ARG A 579 -8.48 -23.40 18.84
C ARG A 579 -8.44 -23.00 20.31
N TYR A 580 -9.25 -22.02 20.72
CA TYR A 580 -9.19 -21.43 22.07
C TYR A 580 -10.38 -21.84 22.96
N ASP A 581 -11.24 -22.74 22.50
CA ASP A 581 -12.39 -23.25 23.24
C ASP A 581 -12.15 -24.72 23.63
N THR A 582 -10.96 -25.00 24.18
CA THR A 582 -10.54 -26.36 24.56
C THR A 582 -10.82 -26.70 26.02
N HIS A 583 -11.13 -25.71 26.85
CA HIS A 583 -11.45 -25.87 28.27
C HIS A 583 -12.30 -24.72 28.81
N ASP A 584 -13.14 -25.01 29.80
CA ASP A 584 -14.17 -24.09 30.29
C ASP A 584 -13.64 -22.84 31.00
N ASN A 585 -12.36 -22.76 31.39
CA ASN A 585 -11.84 -21.59 32.11
C ASN A 585 -11.25 -20.51 31.20
N PHE A 586 -11.32 -20.65 29.87
CA PHE A 586 -10.76 -19.69 28.92
C PHE A 586 -11.53 -19.72 27.60
N THR A 587 -11.65 -18.57 26.94
CA THR A 587 -12.13 -18.49 25.54
C THR A 587 -11.65 -17.20 24.89
N VAL A 588 -11.56 -17.20 23.55
CA VAL A 588 -11.33 -16.00 22.74
C VAL A 588 -12.58 -15.75 21.90
N VAL A 589 -13.17 -14.56 22.04
CA VAL A 589 -14.37 -14.15 21.31
C VAL A 589 -14.01 -13.02 20.35
N LEU A 590 -14.29 -13.22 19.06
CA LEU A 590 -14.15 -12.18 18.05
C LEU A 590 -15.26 -11.12 18.24
N GLN A 591 -14.88 -9.85 18.25
CA GLN A 591 -15.79 -8.70 18.33
C GLN A 591 -15.77 -7.93 16.99
N PRO A 592 -16.69 -8.22 16.05
CA PRO A 592 -16.63 -7.73 14.68
C PRO A 592 -17.23 -6.34 14.43
N PHE A 593 -17.64 -5.58 15.44
CA PHE A 593 -18.39 -4.32 15.28
C PHE A 593 -17.68 -3.25 14.42
N PHE A 594 -16.39 -3.41 14.13
CA PHE A 594 -15.61 -2.53 13.26
C PHE A 594 -15.46 -3.00 11.80
N ARG A 595 -15.94 -4.20 11.47
CA ARG A 595 -15.78 -4.80 10.14
C ARG A 595 -16.32 -3.90 9.03
N GLU A 596 -17.48 -3.29 9.28
CA GLU A 596 -18.12 -2.31 8.41
C GLU A 596 -18.49 -1.07 9.23
N VAL A 597 -17.55 -0.15 9.38
CA VAL A 597 -17.80 1.15 10.01
C VAL A 597 -18.02 2.22 8.95
N PHE A 598 -19.06 3.04 9.13
CA PHE A 598 -19.33 4.18 8.27
C PHE A 598 -18.66 5.44 8.81
N LEU A 599 -18.18 6.29 7.89
CA LEU A 599 -17.69 7.61 8.25
C LEU A 599 -18.86 8.47 8.76
N PRO A 600 -18.80 9.03 9.98
CA PRO A 600 -19.88 9.87 10.47
C PRO A 600 -20.02 11.13 9.62
N MET A 601 -21.26 11.46 9.24
CA MET A 601 -21.57 12.61 8.38
C MET A 601 -22.45 13.62 9.11
N LEU A 602 -22.25 14.90 8.83
CA LEU A 602 -23.12 16.01 9.19
C LEU A 602 -24.37 16.02 8.28
N GLU A 603 -25.39 16.79 8.68
CA GLU A 603 -26.63 16.94 7.88
C GLU A 603 -26.38 17.52 6.48
N ASP A 604 -25.28 18.28 6.31
CA ASP A 604 -24.88 18.87 5.02
C ASP A 604 -24.09 17.89 4.12
N GLY A 605 -23.92 16.64 4.54
CA GLY A 605 -23.21 15.60 3.79
C GLY A 605 -21.69 15.67 3.88
N ARG A 606 -21.11 16.52 4.74
CA ARG A 606 -19.66 16.51 5.02
C ARG A 606 -19.32 15.57 6.18
N PRO A 607 -18.10 15.00 6.22
CA PRO A 607 -17.65 14.23 7.38
C PRO A 607 -17.70 15.04 8.69
N ASP A 608 -18.23 14.43 9.76
CA ASP A 608 -18.28 15.04 11.09
C ASP A 608 -16.93 14.87 11.80
N ARG A 609 -16.12 15.93 11.74
CA ARG A 609 -14.80 16.01 12.38
C ARG A 609 -14.84 15.80 13.91
N SER A 610 -15.98 15.97 14.59
CA SER A 610 -16.07 15.83 16.05
C SER A 610 -15.81 14.40 16.56
N TYR A 611 -15.84 13.39 15.68
CA TYR A 611 -15.49 12.01 16.01
C TYR A 611 -13.99 11.71 15.96
N PHE A 612 -13.18 12.66 15.51
CA PHE A 612 -11.75 12.49 15.30
C PHE A 612 -10.93 13.43 16.18
N SER A 613 -9.72 12.99 16.50
CA SER A 613 -8.71 13.83 17.13
C SER A 613 -8.19 14.89 16.13
N PRO A 614 -7.36 15.86 16.57
CA PRO A 614 -6.86 16.93 15.70
C PRO A 614 -6.13 16.48 14.43
N ASP A 615 -5.61 15.24 14.40
CA ASP A 615 -4.96 14.66 13.22
C ASP A 615 -5.92 14.17 12.13
N CYS A 616 -7.23 14.12 12.41
CA CYS A 616 -8.22 13.47 11.54
C CYS A 616 -7.90 11.99 11.26
N PHE A 617 -7.26 11.29 12.21
CA PHE A 617 -6.88 9.89 12.08
C PHE A 617 -7.20 9.11 13.35
N HIS A 618 -6.65 9.53 14.49
CA HIS A 618 -7.07 8.99 15.78
C HIS A 618 -8.47 9.45 16.14
N LEU A 619 -9.12 8.71 17.02
CA LEU A 619 -10.53 8.89 17.37
C LEU A 619 -10.67 9.79 18.61
N SER A 620 -11.71 10.64 18.63
CA SER A 620 -11.99 11.53 19.77
C SER A 620 -12.65 10.76 20.93
N GLN A 621 -12.81 11.42 22.07
CA GLN A 621 -13.60 10.90 23.20
C GLN A 621 -15.04 10.52 22.81
N LYS A 622 -15.65 11.23 21.86
CA LYS A 622 -16.99 10.93 21.32
C LYS A 622 -17.00 9.56 20.64
N ALA A 623 -16.03 9.30 19.78
CA ALA A 623 -15.90 8.00 19.11
C ALA A 623 -15.52 6.89 20.09
N HIS A 624 -14.58 7.13 21.01
CA HIS A 624 -14.21 6.16 22.06
C HIS A 624 -15.40 5.76 22.94
N THR A 625 -16.30 6.69 23.24
CA THR A 625 -17.56 6.42 23.96
C THR A 625 -18.42 5.41 23.20
N LEU A 626 -18.60 5.61 21.89
CA LEU A 626 -19.37 4.69 21.07
C LEU A 626 -18.67 3.34 20.89
N MET A 627 -17.34 3.32 20.79
CA MET A 627 -16.56 2.08 20.75
C MET A 627 -16.74 1.24 22.02
N ALA A 628 -16.74 1.87 23.19
CA ALA A 628 -16.96 1.18 24.46
C ALA A 628 -18.37 0.57 24.53
N ARG A 629 -19.40 1.31 24.07
CA ARG A 629 -20.78 0.80 23.99
C ARG A 629 -20.92 -0.32 22.96
N ALA A 630 -20.28 -0.18 21.80
CA ALA A 630 -20.27 -1.20 20.75
C ALA A 630 -19.64 -2.49 21.27
N LEU A 631 -18.45 -2.41 21.89
CA LEU A 631 -17.78 -3.57 22.49
C LEU A 631 -18.64 -4.24 23.54
N TRP A 632 -19.19 -3.47 24.48
CA TRP A 632 -20.08 -4.00 25.51
C TRP A 632 -21.28 -4.74 24.93
N ASN A 633 -21.97 -4.12 23.96
CA ASN A 633 -23.11 -4.75 23.29
C ASN A 633 -22.71 -6.03 22.57
N ASN A 634 -21.57 -6.02 21.88
CA ASN A 634 -21.06 -7.17 21.14
C ASN A 634 -20.68 -8.33 22.07
N MET A 635 -20.18 -8.05 23.29
CA MET A 635 -19.95 -9.06 24.32
C MET A 635 -21.24 -9.72 24.83
N LEU A 636 -22.41 -9.08 24.69
CA LEU A 636 -23.73 -9.60 25.07
C LEU A 636 -24.50 -10.24 23.89
N GLU A 637 -24.00 -10.10 22.66
CA GLU A 637 -24.62 -10.64 21.46
C GLU A 637 -24.14 -12.07 21.15
N PRO A 638 -25.06 -12.99 20.79
CA PRO A 638 -24.71 -14.39 20.56
C PRO A 638 -23.69 -14.54 19.42
N VAL A 639 -22.70 -15.42 19.62
CA VAL A 639 -21.72 -15.76 18.59
C VAL A 639 -22.42 -16.30 17.35
N GLY A 640 -22.02 -15.83 16.16
CA GLY A 640 -22.71 -16.09 14.88
C GLY A 640 -23.78 -15.05 14.52
N ASN A 641 -24.22 -14.22 15.47
CA ASN A 641 -25.18 -13.13 15.23
C ASN A 641 -24.77 -11.86 15.99
N LYS A 642 -23.48 -11.54 15.92
CA LYS A 642 -22.89 -10.30 16.45
C LYS A 642 -23.03 -9.17 15.44
N THR A 643 -23.28 -7.96 15.92
CA THR A 643 -23.24 -6.74 15.12
C THR A 643 -21.84 -6.55 14.53
N PHE A 644 -21.76 -6.38 13.21
CA PHE A 644 -20.51 -6.15 12.49
C PHE A 644 -20.51 -4.87 11.65
N THR A 645 -21.67 -4.23 11.52
CA THR A 645 -21.88 -2.99 10.80
C THR A 645 -22.25 -1.90 11.80
N GLN A 646 -21.56 -0.77 11.77
CA GLN A 646 -21.72 0.29 12.75
C GLN A 646 -21.81 1.68 12.09
N ASP A 647 -22.93 2.33 12.34
CA ASP A 647 -23.12 3.77 12.13
C ASP A 647 -23.00 4.47 13.48
N PHE A 648 -22.00 5.32 13.64
CA PHE A 648 -21.80 6.09 14.87
C PHE A 648 -22.67 7.34 14.95
N THR A 649 -23.17 7.87 13.83
CA THR A 649 -24.08 9.03 13.81
C THR A 649 -25.44 8.67 14.38
N ALA A 650 -25.91 7.45 14.18
CA ALA A 650 -27.16 6.94 14.76
C ALA A 650 -27.10 6.80 16.30
N GLY A 651 -25.92 6.90 16.90
CA GLY A 651 -25.71 6.61 18.32
C GLY A 651 -25.74 5.11 18.61
N ILE A 652 -25.36 4.74 19.83
CA ILE A 652 -25.41 3.36 20.32
C ILE A 652 -25.98 3.38 21.74
N ASP A 653 -27.09 2.69 21.92
CA ASP A 653 -27.68 2.46 23.24
C ASP A 653 -27.01 1.27 23.94
N LEU A 654 -26.76 1.39 25.23
CA LEU A 654 -26.14 0.35 26.03
C LEU A 654 -27.17 -0.75 26.35
N LYS A 655 -26.87 -1.99 25.94
CA LYS A 655 -27.72 -3.16 26.21
C LYS A 655 -27.49 -3.68 27.62
N CYS A 656 -28.54 -4.19 28.25
CA CYS A 656 -28.45 -4.84 29.55
C CYS A 656 -28.54 -6.37 29.43
N PRO A 657 -27.80 -7.13 30.24
CA PRO A 657 -28.04 -8.56 30.39
C PRO A 657 -29.49 -8.81 30.83
N SER A 658 -30.11 -9.87 30.30
CA SER A 658 -31.48 -10.25 30.67
C SER A 658 -31.47 -11.36 31.70
N GLU A 659 -32.56 -11.54 32.45
CA GLU A 659 -32.68 -12.65 33.43
C GLU A 659 -32.49 -14.03 32.78
N THR A 660 -32.94 -14.20 31.53
CA THR A 660 -32.81 -15.47 30.79
C THR A 660 -31.42 -15.66 30.16
N ASN A 661 -30.67 -14.58 29.98
CA ASN A 661 -29.33 -14.60 29.39
C ASN A 661 -28.44 -13.58 30.10
N PRO A 662 -28.02 -13.87 31.35
CA PRO A 662 -27.25 -12.93 32.17
C PRO A 662 -25.74 -12.97 31.89
N PHE A 663 -25.30 -13.81 30.94
CA PHE A 663 -23.89 -14.12 30.72
C PHE A 663 -23.29 -13.38 29.52
N PHE A 664 -21.99 -13.15 29.54
CA PHE A 664 -21.25 -12.83 28.32
C PHE A 664 -21.37 -13.97 27.30
N ARG A 665 -21.47 -13.61 26.02
CA ARG A 665 -21.71 -14.56 24.95
C ARG A 665 -20.43 -15.16 24.43
N THR A 666 -20.36 -16.47 24.56
CA THR A 666 -19.28 -17.35 24.10
C THR A 666 -19.86 -18.32 23.07
N ALA A 667 -19.02 -19.08 22.38
CA ALA A 667 -19.50 -20.03 21.38
C ALA A 667 -20.50 -21.05 21.98
N LEU A 668 -20.15 -21.62 23.14
CA LEU A 668 -20.94 -22.65 23.81
C LEU A 668 -22.33 -22.15 24.25
N ASN A 669 -22.41 -21.01 24.96
CA ASN A 669 -23.70 -20.47 25.42
C ASN A 669 -24.47 -19.68 24.33
N SER A 670 -23.97 -19.68 23.09
CA SER A 670 -24.66 -19.18 21.90
C SER A 670 -25.15 -20.31 20.98
N ASN A 671 -24.94 -21.59 21.35
CA ASN A 671 -25.13 -22.74 20.47
C ASN A 671 -24.38 -22.61 19.13
N TYR A 672 -23.23 -21.93 19.13
CA TYR A 672 -22.42 -21.77 17.93
C TYR A 672 -21.57 -23.03 17.73
N THR A 673 -21.65 -23.63 16.54
CA THR A 673 -20.78 -24.73 16.15
C THR A 673 -19.67 -24.16 15.29
N PHE A 674 -18.43 -24.28 15.76
CA PHE A 674 -17.28 -23.91 14.96
C PHE A 674 -17.31 -24.71 13.65
N PRO A 675 -17.13 -24.08 12.48
CA PRO A 675 -17.02 -24.79 11.21
C PRO A 675 -15.83 -25.77 11.19
N GLY A 676 -14.95 -25.68 12.20
CA GLY A 676 -13.76 -26.50 12.38
C GLY A 676 -12.63 -26.01 11.46
N PRO A 677 -11.38 -26.40 11.75
CA PRO A 677 -10.33 -26.21 10.77
C PRO A 677 -10.73 -26.96 9.49
N PRO A 678 -10.51 -26.39 8.29
CA PRO A 678 -10.66 -27.15 7.07
C PRO A 678 -9.89 -28.47 7.21
N PRO A 679 -10.48 -29.61 6.81
CA PRO A 679 -9.90 -30.93 7.08
C PRO A 679 -8.44 -30.95 6.66
N THR A 680 -7.56 -31.39 7.58
CA THR A 680 -6.13 -31.51 7.29
C THR A 680 -5.99 -32.38 6.05
N PRO A 681 -5.49 -31.84 4.93
CA PRO A 681 -5.38 -32.62 3.71
C PRO A 681 -4.57 -33.88 4.03
N PRO A 682 -4.99 -35.06 3.54
CA PRO A 682 -4.19 -36.27 3.70
C PRO A 682 -2.75 -36.01 3.24
N PRO A 683 -1.75 -36.73 3.79
CA PRO A 683 -0.35 -36.55 3.43
C PRO A 683 -0.21 -36.48 1.91
N VAL A 684 0.36 -35.38 1.41
CA VAL A 684 0.47 -35.15 -0.03
C VAL A 684 1.41 -36.19 -0.61
N THR A 685 0.86 -37.22 -1.27
CA THR A 685 1.64 -38.32 -1.88
C THR A 685 2.20 -37.94 -3.24
N ASN A 686 1.68 -36.88 -3.85
CA ASN A 686 2.04 -36.37 -5.17
C ASN A 686 1.54 -34.92 -5.34
N TRP A 687 2.05 -34.23 -6.35
CA TRP A 687 1.74 -32.82 -6.64
C TRP A 687 0.73 -32.67 -7.79
N GLY A 688 -0.27 -33.54 -7.81
CA GLY A 688 -1.38 -33.49 -8.77
C GLY A 688 -2.57 -32.68 -8.25
N SER A 689 -3.48 -32.36 -9.17
CA SER A 689 -4.71 -31.61 -8.89
C SER A 689 -5.94 -32.42 -9.26
N ASP A 690 -7.05 -32.11 -8.59
CA ASP A 690 -8.37 -32.65 -8.88
C ASP A 690 -9.05 -31.78 -9.94
N PHE A 691 -9.84 -32.41 -10.81
CA PHE A 691 -10.46 -31.75 -11.95
C PHE A 691 -11.98 -31.88 -11.90
N SER A 692 -12.67 -30.76 -11.70
CA SER A 692 -14.12 -30.70 -11.52
C SER A 692 -14.87 -30.04 -12.68
N CYS A 693 -14.17 -29.67 -13.76
CA CYS A 693 -14.79 -28.93 -14.85
C CYS A 693 -15.75 -29.81 -15.66
N VAL A 694 -16.97 -29.31 -15.84
CA VAL A 694 -18.02 -30.01 -16.60
C VAL A 694 -17.99 -29.66 -18.09
N ASN A 695 -17.73 -28.40 -18.42
CA ASN A 695 -17.71 -27.94 -19.81
C ASN A 695 -16.31 -28.12 -20.43
N THR A 696 -16.09 -29.30 -21.01
CA THR A 696 -14.80 -29.70 -21.61
C THR A 696 -14.84 -29.85 -23.12
N ALA A 697 -16.00 -29.60 -23.75
CA ALA A 697 -16.20 -29.83 -25.18
C ALA A 697 -15.41 -28.81 -26.05
N PRO A 698 -14.92 -29.25 -27.23
CA PRO A 698 -14.34 -28.34 -28.21
C PRO A 698 -15.40 -27.35 -28.75
N SER A 699 -14.94 -26.33 -29.46
CA SER A 699 -15.83 -25.46 -30.23
C SER A 699 -16.54 -26.25 -31.34
N ASN A 700 -17.76 -25.86 -31.68
CA ASN A 700 -18.58 -26.51 -32.72
C ASN A 700 -17.88 -26.53 -34.10
N SER A 701 -17.03 -25.53 -34.35
CA SER A 701 -16.14 -25.44 -35.50
C SER A 701 -14.77 -24.98 -35.04
N VAL A 702 -13.72 -25.33 -35.77
CA VAL A 702 -12.36 -24.82 -35.49
C VAL A 702 -12.41 -23.29 -35.52
N PRO A 703 -12.10 -22.60 -34.39
CA PRO A 703 -12.20 -21.15 -34.36
C PRO A 703 -11.21 -20.50 -35.32
N THR A 704 -11.60 -19.37 -35.89
CA THR A 704 -10.71 -18.54 -36.73
C THR A 704 -10.08 -17.39 -35.96
N SER A 705 -10.63 -17.04 -34.79
CA SER A 705 -10.20 -15.92 -33.96
C SER A 705 -9.61 -16.41 -32.63
N ALA A 706 -8.50 -15.80 -32.21
CA ALA A 706 -7.81 -16.05 -30.94
C ALA A 706 -8.69 -15.68 -29.74
N HIS A 707 -9.67 -14.82 -29.96
CA HIS A 707 -10.61 -14.34 -28.94
C HIS A 707 -11.76 -15.32 -28.67
N ARG A 708 -11.84 -16.42 -29.43
CA ARG A 708 -12.90 -17.44 -29.34
C ARG A 708 -12.37 -18.86 -29.10
N ILE A 709 -11.17 -18.97 -28.54
CA ILE A 709 -10.51 -20.25 -28.28
C ILE A 709 -10.97 -20.84 -26.97
N ARG A 710 -11.61 -22.01 -27.04
CA ARG A 710 -11.85 -22.85 -25.86
C ARG A 710 -10.61 -23.69 -25.57
N PRO A 711 -10.38 -24.12 -24.32
CA PRO A 711 -9.21 -24.95 -24.00
C PRO A 711 -9.08 -26.22 -24.85
N ALA A 712 -10.20 -26.84 -25.22
CA ALA A 712 -10.23 -28.04 -26.07
C ALA A 712 -9.82 -27.78 -27.53
N ASP A 713 -9.83 -26.51 -27.99
CA ASP A 713 -9.42 -26.15 -29.36
C ASP A 713 -7.90 -26.11 -29.52
N ILE A 714 -7.15 -25.98 -28.41
CA ILE A 714 -5.69 -25.99 -28.43
C ILE A 714 -5.20 -27.39 -28.79
N LYS A 715 -4.34 -27.46 -29.81
CA LYS A 715 -3.76 -28.73 -30.27
C LYS A 715 -2.25 -28.82 -30.05
N VAL A 716 -1.58 -27.69 -29.90
CA VAL A 716 -0.12 -27.62 -29.74
C VAL A 716 0.23 -26.73 -28.57
N VAL A 717 1.12 -27.21 -27.70
CA VAL A 717 1.76 -26.40 -26.67
C VAL A 717 3.25 -26.27 -26.95
N ALA A 718 3.81 -25.10 -26.62
CA ALA A 718 5.24 -24.83 -26.73
C ALA A 718 5.70 -23.91 -25.59
N ALA A 719 7.00 -23.95 -25.30
CA ALA A 719 7.57 -23.10 -24.25
C ALA A 719 8.94 -22.54 -24.60
N LEU A 720 9.15 -21.30 -24.19
CA LEU A 720 10.36 -20.49 -24.35
C LEU A 720 10.77 -19.99 -22.95
N GLY A 721 12.07 -19.95 -22.66
CA GLY A 721 12.53 -19.44 -21.37
C GLY A 721 13.87 -19.96 -20.90
N ASP A 722 14.03 -19.99 -19.58
CA ASP A 722 15.26 -20.35 -18.88
C ASP A 722 15.17 -21.69 -18.11
N SER A 723 15.97 -21.82 -17.05
CA SER A 723 16.08 -23.00 -16.20
C SER A 723 14.75 -23.40 -15.56
N LEU A 724 13.88 -22.45 -15.18
CA LEU A 724 12.55 -22.78 -14.64
C LEU A 724 11.68 -23.44 -15.70
N THR A 725 11.72 -22.97 -16.94
CA THR A 725 10.98 -23.59 -18.05
C THR A 725 11.56 -24.96 -18.46
N THR A 726 12.83 -25.23 -18.17
CA THR A 726 13.41 -26.58 -18.32
C THR A 726 13.08 -27.56 -17.19
N GLY A 727 12.53 -27.10 -16.06
CA GLY A 727 12.37 -27.91 -14.85
C GLY A 727 13.70 -28.25 -14.18
N PHE A 728 14.67 -27.32 -14.20
CA PHE A 728 15.99 -27.50 -13.60
C PHE A 728 15.88 -27.84 -12.11
N GLY A 729 16.36 -29.02 -11.72
CA GLY A 729 16.35 -29.44 -10.32
C GLY A 729 14.97 -29.74 -9.72
N ALA A 730 13.88 -29.71 -10.50
CA ALA A 730 12.52 -29.84 -9.95
C ALA A 730 12.32 -31.08 -9.05
N LYS A 731 12.95 -32.21 -9.39
CA LYS A 731 12.89 -33.46 -8.61
C LYS A 731 14.19 -33.81 -7.89
N ALA A 732 15.13 -32.86 -7.79
CA ALA A 732 16.41 -33.12 -7.15
C ALA A 732 16.22 -33.43 -5.66
N LYS A 733 16.81 -34.54 -5.21
CA LYS A 733 16.84 -34.92 -3.79
C LYS A 733 18.17 -34.57 -3.10
N ASN A 734 19.14 -34.11 -3.88
CA ASN A 734 20.46 -33.70 -3.45
C ASN A 734 21.15 -32.87 -4.54
N LEU A 735 22.25 -32.21 -4.18
CA LEU A 735 23.00 -31.32 -5.07
C LEU A 735 23.58 -32.00 -6.32
N LEU A 736 23.88 -33.31 -6.28
CA LEU A 736 24.38 -34.03 -7.47
C LEU A 736 23.30 -34.14 -8.55
N GLN A 737 22.03 -34.17 -8.14
CA GLN A 737 20.87 -34.25 -9.04
C GLN A 737 20.40 -32.87 -9.52
N LEU A 738 20.86 -31.77 -8.90
CA LEU A 738 20.43 -30.40 -9.20
C LEU A 738 20.58 -30.05 -10.69
N ARG A 739 21.69 -30.47 -11.32
CA ARG A 739 21.97 -30.25 -12.76
C ARG A 739 21.02 -30.96 -13.74
N THR A 740 20.03 -31.69 -13.24
CA THR A 740 19.10 -32.46 -14.07
C THR A 740 17.92 -31.57 -14.46
N GLU A 741 17.68 -31.40 -15.76
CA GLU A 741 16.48 -30.75 -16.28
C GLU A 741 15.32 -31.75 -16.34
N TYR A 742 14.39 -31.67 -15.39
CA TYR A 742 13.21 -32.52 -15.33
C TYR A 742 12.07 -31.96 -16.18
N ARG A 743 12.30 -31.86 -17.48
CA ARG A 743 11.39 -31.22 -18.45
C ARG A 743 9.97 -31.81 -18.43
N GLY A 744 9.83 -33.09 -18.10
CA GLY A 744 8.55 -33.78 -17.97
C GLY A 744 7.62 -33.24 -16.88
N VAL A 745 8.15 -32.54 -15.87
CA VAL A 745 7.37 -31.88 -14.81
C VAL A 745 7.50 -30.36 -14.82
N SER A 746 8.03 -29.79 -15.91
CA SER A 746 8.04 -28.33 -16.08
C SER A 746 6.62 -27.80 -16.09
N TRP A 747 6.35 -26.83 -15.24
CA TRP A 747 5.04 -26.21 -15.01
C TRP A 747 4.29 -25.82 -16.31
N SER A 748 4.99 -25.29 -17.32
CA SER A 748 4.38 -24.76 -18.54
C SER A 748 4.26 -25.76 -19.70
N ILE A 749 5.00 -26.87 -19.69
CA ILE A 749 5.14 -27.74 -20.88
C ILE A 749 5.37 -29.23 -20.58
N GLY A 750 5.52 -29.61 -19.32
CA GLY A 750 5.71 -30.99 -18.89
C GLY A 750 4.47 -31.85 -19.13
N GLY A 751 4.67 -33.11 -19.50
CA GLY A 751 3.61 -34.07 -19.81
C GLY A 751 3.75 -35.41 -19.09
N ASP A 752 4.61 -35.51 -18.06
CA ASP A 752 4.75 -36.73 -17.26
C ASP A 752 3.46 -37.06 -16.51
N LYS A 753 3.08 -38.34 -16.49
CA LYS A 753 1.88 -38.87 -15.82
C LYS A 753 0.59 -38.13 -16.25
N ASN A 754 -0.39 -38.05 -15.36
CA ASN A 754 -1.67 -37.36 -15.54
C ASN A 754 -1.82 -36.23 -14.51
N LEU A 755 -2.85 -35.38 -14.68
CA LEU A 755 -3.15 -34.26 -13.77
C LEU A 755 -3.28 -34.71 -12.31
N ASP A 756 -3.89 -35.87 -12.09
CA ASP A 756 -4.15 -36.39 -10.75
C ASP A 756 -2.84 -36.69 -9.98
N THR A 757 -1.70 -36.78 -10.66
CA THR A 757 -0.38 -37.02 -10.04
C THR A 757 0.63 -35.89 -10.22
N VAL A 758 0.59 -35.17 -11.35
CA VAL A 758 1.54 -34.11 -11.70
C VAL A 758 0.78 -32.98 -12.37
N THR A 759 0.69 -31.84 -11.69
CA THR A 759 0.07 -30.65 -12.26
C THR A 759 1.05 -29.90 -13.14
N THR A 760 0.73 -29.82 -14.42
CA THR A 760 1.39 -28.99 -15.44
C THR A 760 0.32 -28.42 -16.35
N LEU A 761 0.60 -27.32 -17.04
CA LEU A 761 -0.33 -26.75 -18.01
C LEU A 761 -0.81 -27.79 -19.04
N PRO A 762 0.07 -28.62 -19.66
CA PRO A 762 -0.40 -29.65 -20.59
C PRO A 762 -1.23 -30.74 -19.92
N ASN A 763 -0.96 -31.13 -18.68
CA ASN A 763 -1.77 -32.14 -18.00
C ASN A 763 -3.18 -31.62 -17.66
N ILE A 764 -3.33 -30.31 -17.41
CA ILE A 764 -4.64 -29.66 -17.32
C ILE A 764 -5.33 -29.67 -18.69
N LEU A 765 -4.64 -29.20 -19.74
CA LEU A 765 -5.19 -29.16 -21.10
C LEU A 765 -5.59 -30.54 -21.63
N LYS A 766 -4.89 -31.63 -21.26
CA LYS A 766 -5.24 -33.00 -21.64
C LYS A 766 -6.63 -33.44 -21.14
N LYS A 767 -7.19 -32.80 -20.11
CA LYS A 767 -8.57 -33.05 -19.66
C LYS A 767 -9.61 -32.47 -20.63
N PHE A 768 -9.22 -31.50 -21.45
CA PHE A 768 -10.04 -30.90 -22.51
C PHE A 768 -9.73 -31.51 -23.88
N ASN A 769 -8.44 -31.67 -24.20
CA ASN A 769 -7.97 -32.29 -25.43
C ASN A 769 -6.82 -33.29 -25.15
N PRO A 770 -7.11 -34.60 -25.09
CA PRO A 770 -6.08 -35.61 -24.79
C PRO A 770 -5.03 -35.79 -25.89
N LYS A 771 -5.23 -35.21 -27.08
CA LYS A 771 -4.34 -35.34 -28.25
C LYS A 771 -3.37 -34.16 -28.42
N ILE A 772 -3.17 -33.35 -27.38
CA ILE A 772 -2.28 -32.19 -27.43
C ILE A 772 -0.83 -32.60 -27.75
N LYS A 773 -0.17 -31.85 -28.61
CA LYS A 773 1.19 -32.11 -29.14
C LYS A 773 2.19 -31.13 -28.54
N GLY A 774 3.49 -31.46 -28.62
CA GLY A 774 4.58 -30.58 -28.20
C GLY A 774 5.01 -30.69 -26.74
N VAL A 775 4.40 -31.59 -25.96
CA VAL A 775 4.72 -31.79 -24.54
C VAL A 775 6.13 -32.35 -24.31
N SER A 776 6.79 -31.90 -23.24
CA SER A 776 8.04 -32.48 -22.75
C SER A 776 7.79 -33.72 -21.89
N ILE A 777 8.64 -34.76 -22.00
CA ILE A 777 8.52 -35.99 -21.19
C ILE A 777 9.89 -36.39 -20.63
N GLY A 778 9.94 -36.79 -19.36
CA GLY A 778 11.15 -37.27 -18.69
C GLY A 778 12.20 -36.18 -18.45
N GLN A 779 13.47 -36.53 -18.59
CA GLN A 779 14.61 -35.68 -18.21
C GLN A 779 15.61 -35.45 -19.35
N GLY A 780 16.32 -34.33 -19.28
CA GLY A 780 17.38 -33.95 -20.22
C GLY A 780 16.87 -33.57 -21.62
N LYS A 781 17.77 -33.59 -22.62
CA LYS A 781 17.55 -32.98 -23.94
C LYS A 781 16.95 -33.90 -25.03
N ARG A 782 16.59 -35.15 -24.71
CA ARG A 782 16.15 -36.13 -25.73
C ARG A 782 14.66 -36.08 -26.06
N ARG A 783 13.82 -35.70 -25.09
CA ARG A 783 12.35 -35.73 -25.20
C ARG A 783 11.76 -34.40 -24.77
N THR A 784 12.23 -33.32 -25.40
CA THR A 784 11.85 -31.95 -25.05
C THR A 784 10.52 -31.50 -25.66
N GLY A 785 9.98 -32.20 -26.65
CA GLY A 785 8.85 -31.68 -27.42
C GLY A 785 9.17 -30.29 -27.97
N PHE A 786 8.25 -29.35 -27.83
CA PHE A 786 8.43 -27.94 -28.22
C PHE A 786 8.89 -27.03 -27.06
N ASN A 787 9.57 -27.59 -26.06
CA ASN A 787 10.26 -26.82 -25.03
C ASN A 787 11.65 -26.39 -25.53
N MET A 788 11.77 -25.15 -25.98
CA MET A 788 13.00 -24.54 -26.50
C MET A 788 13.82 -23.83 -25.43
N ALA A 789 13.39 -23.87 -24.18
CA ALA A 789 14.05 -23.21 -23.06
C ALA A 789 15.45 -23.76 -22.81
N VAL A 790 16.33 -22.88 -22.35
CA VAL A 790 17.76 -23.15 -22.11
C VAL A 790 18.13 -22.63 -20.72
N SER A 791 18.61 -23.51 -19.85
CA SER A 791 19.10 -23.12 -18.52
C SER A 791 20.19 -22.03 -18.62
N GLY A 792 20.05 -20.98 -17.80
CA GLY A 792 20.94 -19.81 -17.82
C GLY A 792 20.66 -18.80 -18.95
N ALA A 793 19.63 -19.00 -19.77
CA ALA A 793 19.26 -18.03 -20.80
C ALA A 793 18.83 -16.69 -20.20
N LYS A 794 19.23 -15.63 -20.89
CA LYS A 794 18.79 -14.24 -20.70
C LYS A 794 17.85 -13.85 -21.83
N ILE A 795 17.19 -12.68 -21.73
CA ILE A 795 16.25 -12.21 -22.75
C ILE A 795 16.86 -12.12 -24.16
N SER A 796 18.16 -11.79 -24.26
CA SER A 796 18.90 -11.71 -25.52
C SER A 796 18.97 -13.04 -26.28
N GLY A 797 18.80 -14.17 -25.59
CA GLY A 797 18.77 -15.51 -26.18
C GLY A 797 17.39 -15.96 -26.69
N ILE A 798 16.29 -15.28 -26.31
CA ILE A 798 14.93 -15.68 -26.68
C ILE A 798 14.66 -15.60 -28.19
N PRO A 799 15.14 -14.61 -28.96
CA PRO A 799 14.96 -14.60 -30.42
C PRO A 799 15.47 -15.89 -31.09
N GLY A 800 16.60 -16.42 -30.60
CA GLY A 800 17.14 -17.69 -31.08
C GLY A 800 16.29 -18.90 -30.70
N GLN A 801 15.67 -18.90 -29.50
CA GLN A 801 14.71 -19.94 -29.11
C GLN A 801 13.44 -19.87 -29.98
N VAL A 802 12.93 -18.66 -30.27
CA VAL A 802 11.77 -18.45 -31.14
C VAL A 802 12.04 -18.96 -32.56
N ARG A 803 13.20 -18.65 -33.14
CA ARG A 803 13.57 -19.15 -34.46
C ARG A 803 13.52 -20.68 -34.52
N ARG A 804 14.18 -21.34 -33.56
CA ARG A 804 14.16 -22.81 -33.45
C ARG A 804 12.75 -23.35 -33.26
N LEU A 805 11.91 -22.69 -32.47
CA LEU A 805 10.53 -23.11 -32.27
C LEU A 805 9.76 -23.09 -33.59
N ILE A 806 9.80 -21.98 -34.32
CA ILE A 806 9.09 -21.81 -35.59
C ILE A 806 9.55 -22.89 -36.59
N ASP A 807 10.85 -23.07 -36.75
CA ASP A 807 11.41 -24.05 -37.69
C ASP A 807 11.03 -25.48 -37.30
N THR A 808 11.03 -25.77 -36.00
CA THR A 808 10.64 -27.10 -35.49
C THR A 808 9.17 -27.38 -35.74
N ILE A 809 8.26 -26.43 -35.46
CA ILE A 809 6.82 -26.64 -35.70
C ILE A 809 6.54 -26.74 -37.20
N LYS A 810 7.19 -25.94 -38.06
CA LYS A 810 7.04 -26.01 -39.52
C LYS A 810 7.44 -27.38 -40.09
N ASN A 811 8.47 -28.01 -39.51
CA ASN A 811 9.00 -29.28 -39.96
C ASN A 811 8.37 -30.51 -39.29
N ASP A 812 7.52 -30.32 -38.28
CA ASP A 812 6.88 -31.42 -37.58
C ASP A 812 5.63 -31.89 -38.33
N SER A 813 5.75 -33.01 -39.03
CA SER A 813 4.65 -33.63 -39.79
C SER A 813 3.41 -33.97 -38.95
N SER A 814 3.51 -34.03 -37.63
CA SER A 814 2.37 -34.26 -36.76
C SER A 814 1.53 -33.01 -36.55
N VAL A 815 2.03 -31.81 -36.83
CA VAL A 815 1.32 -30.53 -36.63
C VAL A 815 0.80 -29.99 -37.96
N ASP A 816 -0.50 -29.66 -38.02
CA ASP A 816 -0.98 -28.83 -39.12
C ASP A 816 -0.55 -27.38 -38.85
N PHE A 817 0.56 -26.98 -39.46
CA PHE A 817 1.17 -25.68 -39.22
C PHE A 817 0.19 -24.53 -39.42
N GLN A 818 -0.70 -24.59 -40.42
CA GLN A 818 -1.63 -23.51 -40.73
C GLN A 818 -2.88 -23.55 -39.84
N ASN A 819 -3.41 -24.74 -39.56
CA ASN A 819 -4.75 -24.86 -38.98
C ASN A 819 -4.80 -25.23 -37.51
N ASP A 820 -3.76 -25.83 -36.93
CA ASP A 820 -3.77 -26.22 -35.52
C ASP A 820 -3.56 -24.99 -34.61
N TRP A 821 -4.39 -24.81 -33.57
CA TRP A 821 -4.18 -23.75 -32.58
C TRP A 821 -3.00 -24.05 -31.65
N LYS A 822 -2.13 -23.07 -31.48
CA LYS A 822 -0.87 -23.16 -30.74
C LYS A 822 -0.93 -22.25 -29.51
N LEU A 823 -0.57 -22.80 -28.35
CA LEU A 823 -0.38 -22.05 -27.12
C LEU A 823 1.11 -22.02 -26.77
N VAL A 824 1.73 -20.84 -26.84
CA VAL A 824 3.15 -20.64 -26.56
C VAL A 824 3.29 -19.96 -25.21
N THR A 825 4.08 -20.51 -24.29
CA THR A 825 4.37 -19.89 -22.99
C THR A 825 5.80 -19.37 -22.95
N LEU A 826 5.99 -18.09 -22.66
CA LEU A 826 7.28 -17.41 -22.58
C LEU A 826 7.49 -16.89 -21.16
N PHE A 827 8.56 -17.36 -20.51
CA PHE A 827 8.97 -16.88 -19.18
C PHE A 827 10.50 -16.73 -19.10
N ILE A 828 10.96 -15.52 -18.79
CA ILE A 828 12.39 -15.13 -18.83
C ILE A 828 12.61 -13.90 -17.94
N GLY A 829 13.87 -13.55 -17.66
CA GLY A 829 14.25 -12.34 -16.92
C GLY A 829 14.97 -12.61 -15.60
N GLY A 830 14.91 -13.84 -15.08
CA GLY A 830 15.58 -14.20 -13.83
C GLY A 830 17.10 -14.05 -13.91
N ASN A 831 17.71 -14.60 -14.97
CA ASN A 831 19.15 -14.48 -15.20
C ASN A 831 19.59 -13.05 -15.55
N ASP A 832 18.71 -12.26 -16.16
CA ASP A 832 18.94 -10.85 -16.45
C ASP A 832 19.06 -10.06 -15.14
N LEU A 833 18.12 -10.23 -14.21
CA LEU A 833 18.17 -9.61 -12.88
C LEU A 833 19.34 -10.09 -12.04
N CYS A 834 19.56 -11.41 -12.00
CA CYS A 834 20.61 -12.02 -11.21
C CYS A 834 22.03 -11.59 -11.60
N GLN A 835 22.20 -11.11 -12.84
CA GLN A 835 23.48 -10.70 -13.40
C GLN A 835 23.52 -9.20 -13.77
N TYR A 836 22.46 -8.44 -13.49
CA TYR A 836 22.30 -7.05 -13.93
C TYR A 836 23.49 -6.16 -13.51
N CYS A 837 23.95 -6.29 -12.27
CA CYS A 837 25.08 -5.52 -11.74
C CYS A 837 26.42 -5.78 -12.46
N ASN A 838 26.56 -6.91 -13.16
CA ASN A 838 27.78 -7.25 -13.90
C ASN A 838 27.82 -6.62 -15.30
N ASP A 839 26.65 -6.27 -15.87
CA ASP A 839 26.53 -5.67 -17.20
C ASP A 839 25.20 -4.90 -17.32
N ARG A 840 25.16 -3.71 -16.71
CA ARG A 840 23.95 -2.87 -16.66
C ARG A 840 23.49 -2.42 -18.05
N ALA A 841 24.41 -2.25 -18.98
CA ALA A 841 24.12 -1.76 -20.32
C ALA A 841 23.41 -2.83 -21.17
N SER A 842 23.96 -4.05 -21.22
CA SER A 842 23.34 -5.13 -22.02
C SER A 842 22.07 -5.69 -21.37
N LEU A 843 21.96 -5.63 -20.04
CA LEU A 843 20.83 -6.14 -19.25
C LEU A 843 19.85 -5.03 -18.81
N SER A 844 19.87 -3.89 -19.50
CA SER A 844 18.96 -2.78 -19.21
C SER A 844 17.49 -3.15 -19.53
N PRO A 845 16.51 -2.53 -18.85
CA PRO A 845 15.09 -2.70 -19.16
C PRO A 845 14.75 -2.41 -20.63
N GLN A 846 15.41 -1.44 -21.25
CA GLN A 846 15.20 -1.10 -22.65
C GLN A 846 15.69 -2.23 -23.58
N ASN A 847 16.85 -2.82 -23.29
CA ASN A 847 17.34 -3.97 -24.07
C ASN A 847 16.48 -5.21 -23.84
N TYR A 848 16.01 -5.42 -22.61
CA TYR A 848 15.05 -6.47 -22.29
C TYR A 848 13.76 -6.31 -23.11
N SER A 849 13.15 -5.12 -23.10
CA SER A 849 11.96 -4.79 -23.88
C SER A 849 12.19 -4.99 -25.39
N ARG A 850 13.33 -4.52 -25.92
CA ARG A 850 13.71 -4.68 -27.34
C ARG A 850 13.82 -6.15 -27.77
N HIS A 851 14.46 -6.99 -26.96
CA HIS A 851 14.60 -8.42 -27.27
C HIS A 851 13.27 -9.19 -27.11
N MET A 852 12.43 -8.81 -26.15
CA MET A 852 11.05 -9.30 -26.03
C MET A 852 10.23 -8.94 -27.26
N MET A 853 10.27 -7.67 -27.69
CA MET A 853 9.58 -7.18 -28.89
C MET A 853 10.05 -7.93 -30.13
N THR A 854 11.36 -8.10 -30.32
CA THR A 854 11.90 -8.86 -31.46
C THR A 854 11.36 -10.30 -31.50
N SER A 855 11.27 -10.93 -30.33
CA SER A 855 10.79 -12.31 -30.19
C SER A 855 9.31 -12.43 -30.52
N LEU A 856 8.49 -11.52 -29.99
CA LEU A 856 7.05 -11.47 -30.26
C LEU A 856 6.75 -11.08 -31.71
N ASP A 857 7.51 -10.15 -32.30
CA ASP A 857 7.42 -9.79 -33.73
C ASP A 857 7.66 -11.01 -34.64
N MET A 858 8.62 -11.86 -34.31
CA MET A 858 8.88 -13.09 -35.06
C MET A 858 7.71 -14.08 -34.98
N LEU A 859 7.15 -14.29 -33.78
CA LEU A 859 5.98 -15.14 -33.59
C LEU A 859 4.77 -14.56 -34.34
N TYR A 860 4.51 -13.26 -34.21
CA TYR A 860 3.41 -12.55 -34.86
C TYR A 860 3.52 -12.56 -36.39
N LYS A 861 4.72 -12.57 -36.96
CA LYS A 861 4.90 -12.62 -38.41
C LYS A 861 4.75 -14.04 -38.98
N GLU A 862 5.21 -15.06 -38.26
CA GLU A 862 5.43 -16.38 -38.85
C GLU A 862 4.50 -17.47 -38.35
N LEU A 863 3.90 -17.36 -37.16
CA LEU A 863 2.99 -18.37 -36.63
C LEU A 863 1.51 -17.99 -36.86
N PRO A 864 0.73 -18.82 -37.55
CA PRO A 864 -0.72 -18.69 -37.61
C PRO A 864 -1.40 -19.35 -36.41
N ARG A 865 -2.60 -18.87 -36.07
CA ARG A 865 -3.47 -19.44 -35.02
C ARG A 865 -2.74 -19.67 -33.70
N THR A 866 -2.30 -18.58 -33.07
CA THR A 866 -1.42 -18.65 -31.89
C THR A 866 -1.87 -17.73 -30.76
N ILE A 867 -1.91 -18.26 -29.54
CA ILE A 867 -1.97 -17.46 -28.31
C ILE A 867 -0.60 -17.55 -27.63
N VAL A 868 -0.03 -16.41 -27.27
CA VAL A 868 1.24 -16.31 -26.54
C VAL A 868 0.98 -15.83 -25.12
N ASN A 869 1.24 -16.69 -24.13
CA ASN A 869 1.32 -16.30 -22.73
C ASN A 869 2.71 -15.71 -22.45
N VAL A 870 2.75 -14.46 -22.00
CA VAL A 870 3.98 -13.81 -21.52
C VAL A 870 3.88 -13.64 -20.03
N LEU A 871 4.79 -14.26 -19.28
CA LEU A 871 4.81 -14.12 -17.83
C LEU A 871 5.67 -12.94 -17.40
N GLU A 872 5.19 -12.20 -16.42
CA GLU A 872 6.02 -11.21 -15.72
C GLU A 872 7.05 -11.90 -14.83
N ILE A 873 8.25 -11.31 -14.75
CA ILE A 873 9.29 -11.79 -13.85
C ILE A 873 8.86 -11.61 -12.39
N LEU A 874 9.16 -12.60 -11.57
CA LEU A 874 8.76 -12.61 -10.16
C LEU A 874 9.40 -11.47 -9.37
N GLU A 875 8.67 -10.91 -8.40
CA GLU A 875 9.22 -9.96 -7.43
C GLU A 875 10.22 -10.70 -6.54
N ILE A 876 11.52 -10.47 -6.72
CA ILE A 876 12.54 -11.37 -6.16
C ILE A 876 12.83 -11.14 -4.67
N GLU A 877 12.36 -10.04 -4.06
CA GLU A 877 12.64 -9.64 -2.67
C GLU A 877 12.46 -10.80 -1.67
N GLY A 878 11.33 -11.49 -1.77
CA GLY A 878 10.98 -12.60 -0.89
C GLY A 878 11.98 -13.76 -0.91
N LEU A 879 12.74 -13.95 -2.00
CA LEU A 879 13.69 -15.06 -2.13
C LEU A 879 14.84 -14.98 -1.10
N ARG A 880 15.21 -13.78 -0.62
CA ARG A 880 16.25 -13.58 0.41
C ARG A 880 15.91 -14.24 1.75
N ARG A 881 14.62 -14.46 1.99
CA ARG A 881 14.10 -15.06 3.22
C ARG A 881 14.18 -16.58 3.20
N ILE A 882 14.30 -17.20 2.03
CA ILE A 882 14.36 -18.65 1.88
C ILE A 882 15.74 -19.12 2.31
N LYS A 883 15.82 -19.69 3.51
CA LYS A 883 17.06 -20.19 4.11
C LYS A 883 16.87 -21.62 4.59
N ARG A 884 17.87 -22.45 4.33
CA ARG A 884 18.01 -23.83 4.79
C ARG A 884 19.47 -24.03 5.14
N ASP A 885 19.74 -24.73 6.25
CA ASP A 885 21.10 -25.08 6.64
C ASP A 885 21.64 -26.19 5.74
N SER A 886 22.02 -25.82 4.51
CA SER A 886 22.52 -26.71 3.47
C SER A 886 23.40 -25.94 2.49
N LEU A 887 24.39 -26.63 1.92
CA LEU A 887 25.38 -26.01 1.03
C LEU A 887 24.76 -25.36 -0.22
N GLY A 888 23.67 -25.91 -0.76
CA GLY A 888 22.99 -25.30 -1.90
C GLY A 888 22.38 -23.95 -1.57
N CYS A 889 21.67 -23.89 -0.45
CA CYS A 889 20.99 -22.68 0.02
C CYS A 889 21.95 -21.60 0.51
N SER A 890 22.99 -21.98 1.27
CA SER A 890 23.90 -21.00 1.89
C SER A 890 24.99 -20.49 0.95
N VAL A 891 25.35 -21.28 -0.07
CA VAL A 891 26.47 -20.99 -0.97
C VAL A 891 26.02 -20.86 -2.43
N LEU A 892 25.41 -21.90 -3.02
CA LEU A 892 25.10 -21.90 -4.47
C LEU A 892 24.10 -20.81 -4.86
N GLN A 893 23.08 -20.57 -4.04
CA GLN A 893 22.07 -19.52 -4.26
C GLN A 893 22.73 -18.17 -4.59
N LYS A 894 23.69 -17.75 -3.75
CA LYS A 894 24.43 -16.48 -3.89
C LYS A 894 25.31 -16.41 -5.14
N TYR A 895 25.83 -17.55 -5.61
CA TYR A 895 26.59 -17.61 -6.85
C TYR A 895 25.68 -17.53 -8.09
N VAL A 896 24.46 -18.06 -8.02
CA VAL A 896 23.49 -18.01 -9.13
C VAL A 896 22.94 -16.60 -9.30
N CYS A 897 22.63 -15.92 -8.18
CA CYS A 897 22.00 -14.60 -8.18
C CYS A 897 22.78 -13.56 -7.35
N PRO A 898 24.05 -13.27 -7.70
CA PRO A 898 24.93 -12.44 -6.88
C PRO A 898 24.44 -11.01 -6.72
N CYS A 899 23.92 -10.39 -7.79
CA CYS A 899 23.45 -9.00 -7.75
C CYS A 899 22.29 -8.78 -6.78
N PHE A 900 21.55 -9.84 -6.46
CA PHE A 900 20.38 -9.76 -5.60
C PHE A 900 20.62 -10.32 -4.19
N LEU A 901 21.42 -11.38 -4.04
CA LEU A 901 21.58 -12.09 -2.77
C LEU A 901 22.83 -11.71 -1.96
N LEU A 902 23.80 -11.02 -2.57
CA LEU A 902 24.99 -10.53 -1.87
C LEU A 902 24.78 -9.17 -1.18
N PRO A 903 24.06 -8.19 -1.77
CA PRO A 903 23.89 -6.89 -1.13
C PRO A 903 23.16 -6.97 0.22
N GLY A 904 23.44 -6.03 1.13
CA GLY A 904 22.77 -5.90 2.44
C GLY A 904 21.31 -5.45 2.32
N GLU A 905 20.49 -5.65 3.36
CA GLU A 905 19.05 -5.33 3.33
C GLU A 905 18.77 -3.84 2.99
N ASP A 906 19.63 -2.92 3.45
CA ASP A 906 19.48 -1.47 3.22
C ASP A 906 20.49 -0.92 2.20
N SER A 907 21.05 -1.78 1.35
CA SER A 907 22.10 -1.38 0.41
C SER A 907 21.53 -0.71 -0.85
N PRO A 908 22.21 0.31 -1.41
CA PRO A 908 21.79 0.95 -2.65
C PRO A 908 21.78 -0.03 -3.83
N GLU A 909 22.65 -1.04 -3.81
CA GLU A 909 22.68 -2.09 -4.83
C GLU A 909 21.40 -2.95 -4.79
N LEU A 910 20.89 -3.30 -3.60
CA LEU A 910 19.63 -4.02 -3.47
C LEU A 910 18.45 -3.17 -3.93
N ALA A 911 18.42 -1.90 -3.54
CA ALA A 911 17.39 -0.95 -3.95
C ALA A 911 17.37 -0.79 -5.49
N GLU A 912 18.54 -0.68 -6.12
CA GLU A 912 18.65 -0.63 -7.58
C GLU A 912 18.09 -1.90 -8.23
N VAL A 913 18.46 -3.09 -7.75
CA VAL A 913 17.99 -4.35 -8.34
C VAL A 913 16.48 -4.53 -8.15
N LYS A 914 15.90 -4.12 -7.01
CA LYS A 914 14.45 -4.10 -6.78
C LYS A 914 13.74 -3.18 -7.79
N ARG A 915 14.30 -1.98 -8.02
CA ARG A 915 13.78 -1.05 -9.03
C ARG A 915 13.84 -1.65 -10.44
N ILE A 916 14.97 -2.26 -10.83
CA ILE A 916 15.11 -2.90 -12.14
C ILE A 916 14.14 -4.06 -12.30
N ASN A 917 13.93 -4.88 -11.26
CA ASN A 917 12.91 -5.93 -11.27
C ASN A 917 11.52 -5.38 -11.59
N ARG A 918 11.14 -4.26 -10.96
CA ARG A 918 9.87 -3.58 -11.24
C ARG A 918 9.81 -3.00 -12.65
N GLN A 919 10.90 -2.41 -13.14
CA GLN A 919 10.97 -1.89 -14.51
C GLN A 919 10.83 -3.01 -15.56
N LEU A 920 11.42 -4.19 -15.35
CA LEU A 920 11.22 -5.32 -16.27
C LEU A 920 9.74 -5.76 -16.34
N GLN A 921 9.03 -5.76 -15.21
CA GLN A 921 7.58 -6.03 -15.17
C GLN A 921 6.81 -4.97 -15.97
N ILE A 922 7.06 -3.69 -15.69
CA ILE A 922 6.40 -2.55 -16.36
C ILE A 922 6.63 -2.60 -17.88
N GLU A 923 7.87 -2.81 -18.31
CA GLU A 923 8.20 -2.85 -19.73
C GLU A 923 7.59 -4.07 -20.44
N THR A 924 7.45 -5.19 -19.75
CA THR A 924 6.72 -6.36 -20.26
C THR A 924 5.24 -6.02 -20.48
N ASP A 925 4.59 -5.42 -19.48
CA ASP A 925 3.17 -5.06 -19.53
C ASP A 925 2.90 -4.02 -20.63
N LYS A 926 3.68 -2.93 -20.67
CA LYS A 926 3.58 -1.88 -21.69
C LYS A 926 3.72 -2.44 -23.10
N LEU A 927 4.71 -3.32 -23.34
CA LEU A 927 4.94 -3.88 -24.66
C LEU A 927 3.78 -4.76 -25.12
N VAL A 928 3.25 -5.61 -24.24
CA VAL A 928 2.18 -6.55 -24.60
C VAL A 928 0.84 -5.82 -24.74
N ASN A 929 0.53 -4.89 -23.84
CA ASN A 929 -0.75 -4.16 -23.84
C ASN A 929 -0.78 -2.96 -24.80
N GLY A 930 0.37 -2.54 -25.34
CA GLY A 930 0.52 -1.40 -26.25
C GLY A 930 -0.11 -1.56 -27.64
N GLY A 931 -0.84 -2.65 -27.89
CA GLY A 931 -1.67 -2.86 -29.09
C GLY A 931 -0.93 -3.28 -30.36
N ARG A 932 0.40 -3.45 -30.28
CA ARG A 932 1.25 -3.85 -31.42
C ARG A 932 0.82 -5.16 -32.09
N TYR A 933 0.19 -6.07 -31.35
CA TYR A 933 -0.18 -7.41 -31.80
C TYR A 933 -1.69 -7.59 -32.00
N ASP A 934 -2.49 -6.51 -31.96
CA ASP A 934 -3.95 -6.56 -32.06
C ASP A 934 -4.43 -6.62 -33.53
N GLY A 935 -3.52 -6.52 -34.51
CA GLY A 935 -3.85 -6.44 -35.95
C GLY A 935 -4.21 -7.77 -36.62
N ARG A 936 -4.22 -8.90 -35.92
CA ARG A 936 -4.53 -10.22 -36.46
C ARG A 936 -5.58 -10.93 -35.61
N GLU A 937 -6.69 -11.31 -36.22
CA GLU A 937 -7.71 -12.14 -35.57
C GLU A 937 -7.18 -13.48 -35.08
N ASP A 938 -6.22 -14.08 -35.78
CA ASP A 938 -5.72 -15.41 -35.46
C ASP A 938 -4.49 -15.41 -34.52
N PHE A 939 -4.17 -14.26 -33.90
CA PHE A 939 -3.01 -14.13 -33.01
C PHE A 939 -3.33 -13.26 -31.80
N ALA A 940 -2.90 -13.67 -30.61
CA ALA A 940 -3.01 -12.84 -29.41
C ALA A 940 -1.79 -13.02 -28.50
N VAL A 941 -1.36 -11.93 -27.84
CA VAL A 941 -0.36 -11.96 -26.76
C VAL A 941 -1.04 -11.52 -25.47
N VAL A 942 -0.83 -12.26 -24.39
CA VAL A 942 -1.51 -12.02 -23.11
C VAL A 942 -0.50 -12.10 -21.97
N VAL A 943 -0.44 -11.05 -21.16
CA VAL A 943 0.34 -11.03 -19.91
C VAL A 943 -0.34 -11.94 -18.88
N GLN A 944 0.46 -12.73 -18.18
CA GLN A 944 0.03 -13.56 -17.05
C GLN A 944 0.78 -13.10 -15.78
N PRO A 945 0.24 -12.11 -15.04
CA PRO A 945 0.98 -11.40 -13.99
C PRO A 945 0.97 -12.11 -12.62
N PHE A 946 0.66 -13.41 -12.53
CA PHE A 946 0.58 -14.11 -11.23
C PHE A 946 1.92 -14.17 -10.46
N PHE A 947 3.02 -13.60 -10.97
CA PHE A 947 4.27 -13.40 -10.24
C PHE A 947 4.66 -11.94 -10.03
N GLN A 948 3.81 -11.00 -10.46
CA GLN A 948 4.06 -9.57 -10.32
C GLN A 948 4.32 -9.17 -8.86
N ASN A 949 3.54 -9.72 -7.92
CA ASN A 949 3.76 -9.61 -6.48
C ASN A 949 4.07 -11.00 -5.92
N SER A 950 5.18 -11.14 -5.20
CA SER A 950 5.64 -12.44 -4.71
C SER A 950 5.16 -12.72 -3.30
N ILE A 951 4.43 -13.82 -3.13
CA ILE A 951 4.11 -14.36 -1.81
C ILE A 951 5.09 -15.48 -1.48
N VAL A 952 5.87 -15.32 -0.42
CA VAL A 952 6.74 -16.40 0.07
C VAL A 952 5.88 -17.45 0.78
N PRO A 953 5.89 -18.72 0.34
CA PRO A 953 5.15 -19.76 1.04
C PRO A 953 5.72 -19.95 2.44
N LEU A 954 4.87 -20.10 3.45
CA LEU A 954 5.28 -20.33 4.83
C LEU A 954 4.85 -21.71 5.30
N ASN A 955 5.65 -22.32 6.18
CA ASN A 955 5.37 -23.59 6.82
C ASN A 955 4.46 -23.39 8.05
N ALA A 956 4.17 -24.46 8.78
CA ALA A 956 3.33 -24.41 9.99
C ALA A 956 3.93 -23.52 11.11
N ASP A 957 5.25 -23.33 11.11
CA ASP A 957 5.96 -22.51 12.09
C ASP A 957 6.07 -21.03 11.68
N GLY A 958 5.41 -20.63 10.58
CA GLY A 958 5.47 -19.27 10.04
C GLY A 958 6.80 -18.89 9.38
N ARG A 959 7.68 -19.86 9.13
CA ARG A 959 8.96 -19.68 8.40
C ARG A 959 8.78 -19.99 6.91
N PRO A 960 9.62 -19.44 6.01
CA PRO A 960 9.59 -19.82 4.59
C PRO A 960 9.63 -21.33 4.38
N ASP A 961 8.63 -21.88 3.71
CA ASP A 961 8.51 -23.29 3.39
C ASP A 961 9.47 -23.63 2.24
N ALA A 962 10.69 -24.00 2.61
CA ALA A 962 11.76 -24.35 1.68
C ALA A 962 11.41 -25.54 0.76
N THR A 963 10.36 -26.32 1.04
CA THR A 963 10.01 -27.50 0.22
C THR A 963 9.38 -27.14 -1.13
N TYR A 964 8.97 -25.88 -1.32
CA TYR A 964 8.61 -25.33 -2.63
C TYR A 964 9.82 -25.11 -3.54
N PHE A 965 11.03 -25.14 -3.00
CA PHE A 965 12.27 -24.86 -3.69
C PHE A 965 13.12 -26.13 -3.81
N SER A 966 13.96 -26.17 -4.83
CA SER A 966 14.94 -27.23 -5.06
C SER A 966 16.09 -27.11 -4.06
N GLU A 967 17.09 -27.98 -4.20
CA GLU A 967 18.21 -28.09 -3.27
C GLU A 967 19.12 -26.85 -3.23
N ASP A 968 18.96 -25.90 -4.17
CA ASP A 968 19.64 -24.60 -4.17
C ASP A 968 18.84 -23.47 -3.52
N CYS A 969 17.62 -23.73 -3.03
CA CYS A 969 16.70 -22.70 -2.50
C CYS A 969 16.40 -21.55 -3.47
N PHE A 970 16.57 -21.77 -4.77
CA PHE A 970 16.36 -20.74 -5.78
C PHE A 970 15.38 -21.22 -6.84
N HIS A 971 15.66 -22.35 -7.47
CA HIS A 971 14.73 -22.94 -8.44
C HIS A 971 13.57 -23.61 -7.71
N PHE A 972 12.40 -23.69 -8.35
CA PHE A 972 11.25 -24.37 -7.77
C PHE A 972 11.41 -25.90 -7.79
N SER A 973 10.92 -26.57 -6.75
CA SER A 973 10.75 -28.02 -6.74
C SER A 973 9.54 -28.44 -7.59
N GLU A 974 9.29 -29.73 -7.76
CA GLU A 974 8.08 -30.26 -8.41
C GLU A 974 6.81 -29.69 -7.77
N ARG A 975 6.83 -29.44 -6.46
CA ARG A 975 5.76 -28.76 -5.71
C ARG A 975 5.55 -27.33 -6.19
N GLY A 976 6.62 -26.54 -6.29
CA GLY A 976 6.54 -25.17 -6.80
C GLY A 976 6.10 -25.11 -8.25
N HIS A 977 6.57 -26.03 -9.09
CA HIS A 977 6.13 -26.15 -10.48
C HIS A 977 4.64 -26.49 -10.61
N ALA A 978 4.08 -27.33 -9.73
CA ALA A 978 2.66 -27.65 -9.73
C ALA A 978 1.80 -26.40 -9.46
N ASP A 979 2.15 -25.59 -8.45
CA ASP A 979 1.42 -24.36 -8.13
C ASP A 979 1.57 -23.30 -9.22
N MET A 980 2.76 -23.18 -9.84
CA MET A 980 2.96 -22.32 -11.01
C MET A 980 2.07 -22.70 -12.19
N ALA A 981 1.87 -23.99 -12.42
CA ALA A 981 1.01 -24.47 -13.50
C ALA A 981 -0.47 -24.16 -13.24
N ALA A 982 -0.94 -24.35 -12.00
CA ALA A 982 -2.29 -24.00 -11.59
C ALA A 982 -2.53 -22.48 -11.67
N ALA A 983 -1.56 -21.69 -11.22
CA ALA A 983 -1.62 -20.23 -11.30
C ALA A 983 -1.73 -19.75 -12.75
N LEU A 984 -0.85 -20.23 -13.65
CA LEU A 984 -0.93 -19.88 -15.08
C LEU A 984 -2.29 -20.25 -15.68
N TRP A 985 -2.78 -21.47 -15.41
CA TRP A 985 -4.08 -21.91 -15.89
C TRP A 985 -5.22 -21.00 -15.43
N ASN A 986 -5.27 -20.69 -14.13
CA ASN A 986 -6.30 -19.83 -13.57
C ASN A 986 -6.26 -18.42 -14.14
N ASN A 987 -5.06 -17.88 -14.37
CA ASN A 987 -4.85 -16.55 -14.92
C ASN A 987 -5.29 -16.44 -16.40
N MET A 988 -5.18 -17.52 -17.18
CA MET A 988 -5.77 -17.60 -18.52
C MET A 988 -7.31 -17.55 -18.52
N LEU A 989 -7.94 -17.91 -17.40
CA LEU A 989 -9.40 -17.90 -17.20
C LEU A 989 -9.90 -16.64 -16.47
N GLU A 990 -9.06 -15.61 -16.36
CA GLU A 990 -9.41 -14.32 -15.79
C GLU A 990 -9.37 -13.22 -16.86
N PRO A 991 -10.36 -12.29 -16.90
CA PRO A 991 -10.34 -11.17 -17.82
C PRO A 991 -9.06 -10.34 -17.68
N VAL A 992 -8.51 -9.85 -18.79
CA VAL A 992 -7.42 -8.87 -18.80
C VAL A 992 -7.85 -7.63 -17.99
N GLY A 993 -6.94 -7.12 -17.15
CA GLY A 993 -7.24 -6.06 -16.16
C GLY A 993 -7.83 -6.56 -14.84
N LYS A 994 -8.29 -7.82 -14.77
CA LYS A 994 -8.79 -8.48 -13.55
C LYS A 994 -8.01 -9.76 -13.18
N LYS A 995 -6.86 -9.97 -13.84
CA LYS A 995 -5.99 -11.12 -13.59
C LYS A 995 -5.37 -11.02 -12.20
N GLN A 996 -5.29 -12.14 -11.50
CA GLN A 996 -4.57 -12.26 -10.24
C GLN A 996 -3.08 -11.97 -10.46
N THR A 997 -2.50 -11.14 -9.60
CA THR A 997 -1.12 -10.62 -9.75
C THR A 997 -0.12 -11.26 -8.79
N TYR A 998 -0.47 -12.38 -8.16
CA TYR A 998 0.35 -13.11 -7.21
C TYR A 998 0.09 -14.61 -7.27
N ASN A 999 1.06 -15.43 -6.86
CA ASN A 999 0.91 -16.88 -6.80
C ASN A 999 0.50 -17.29 -5.39
N ASN A 1000 -0.62 -17.99 -5.28
CA ASN A 1000 -1.08 -18.51 -4.00
C ASN A 1000 -0.55 -19.93 -3.80
N PHE A 1001 0.64 -20.04 -3.19
CA PHE A 1001 1.27 -21.32 -2.90
C PHE A 1001 0.45 -22.10 -1.86
N THR A 1002 -0.44 -22.94 -2.36
CA THR A 1002 -1.42 -23.71 -1.60
C THR A 1002 -1.40 -25.12 -2.11
N ASN A 1003 -1.16 -26.11 -1.23
CA ASN A 1003 -1.22 -27.53 -1.58
C ASN A 1003 -2.66 -28.02 -1.87
N ALA A 1004 -3.56 -27.12 -2.24
CA ALA A 1004 -4.95 -27.43 -2.50
C ALA A 1004 -5.04 -28.16 -3.84
N ARG A 1005 -5.50 -29.41 -3.82
CA ARG A 1005 -5.69 -30.19 -5.05
C ARG A 1005 -6.84 -29.65 -5.91
N ASN A 1006 -7.82 -28.99 -5.29
CA ASN A 1006 -9.03 -28.47 -5.93
C ASN A 1006 -8.91 -27.00 -6.40
N ASN A 1007 -7.70 -26.52 -6.69
CA ASN A 1007 -7.43 -25.11 -7.03
C ASN A 1007 -7.54 -24.79 -8.54
N ILE A 1008 -7.94 -25.74 -9.39
CA ILE A 1008 -8.09 -25.55 -10.84
C ILE A 1008 -9.45 -24.90 -11.14
N LYS A 1009 -9.44 -23.67 -11.69
CA LYS A 1009 -10.65 -22.99 -12.16
C LYS A 1009 -11.18 -23.62 -13.45
N CYS A 1010 -12.49 -23.50 -13.66
CA CYS A 1010 -13.17 -24.04 -14.83
C CYS A 1010 -13.74 -22.92 -15.70
N PRO A 1011 -13.67 -23.02 -17.05
CA PRO A 1011 -14.42 -22.13 -17.93
C PRO A 1011 -15.91 -22.21 -17.65
N THR A 1012 -16.60 -21.07 -17.70
CA THR A 1012 -18.06 -21.01 -17.51
C THR A 1012 -18.80 -21.10 -18.85
N GLU A 1013 -20.11 -21.28 -18.83
CA GLU A 1013 -20.91 -21.23 -20.06
C GLU A 1013 -20.93 -19.83 -20.69
N GLU A 1014 -20.93 -18.78 -19.86
CA GLU A 1014 -20.88 -17.38 -20.29
C GLU A 1014 -19.50 -17.00 -20.86
N HIS A 1015 -18.44 -17.54 -20.27
CA HIS A 1015 -17.04 -17.27 -20.66
C HIS A 1015 -16.29 -18.60 -20.88
N PRO A 1016 -16.57 -19.30 -22.00
CA PRO A 1016 -15.94 -20.60 -22.28
C PRO A 1016 -14.55 -20.48 -22.91
N TYR A 1017 -14.07 -19.25 -23.13
CA TYR A 1017 -12.85 -18.96 -23.89
C TYR A 1017 -11.67 -18.63 -22.97
N ILE A 1018 -10.46 -18.79 -23.50
CA ILE A 1018 -9.25 -18.18 -22.90
C ILE A 1018 -9.36 -16.67 -23.04
N PHE A 1019 -9.12 -15.95 -21.94
CA PHE A 1019 -9.20 -14.50 -21.95
C PHE A 1019 -8.02 -13.86 -22.67
N THR A 1020 -8.37 -12.96 -23.57
CA THR A 1020 -7.52 -12.06 -24.36
C THR A 1020 -8.03 -10.64 -24.12
N LYS A 1021 -7.32 -9.62 -24.62
CA LYS A 1021 -7.73 -8.22 -24.48
C LYS A 1021 -9.16 -7.98 -25.01
N GLU A 1022 -9.44 -8.45 -26.22
CA GLU A 1022 -10.73 -8.24 -26.90
C GLU A 1022 -11.93 -8.84 -26.16
N ASN A 1023 -11.84 -10.11 -25.73
CA ASN A 1023 -12.95 -10.79 -25.05
C ASN A 1023 -13.04 -10.50 -23.54
N SER A 1024 -12.25 -9.55 -23.04
CA SER A 1024 -12.28 -9.09 -21.64
C SER A 1024 -13.08 -7.81 -21.43
N LEU A 1025 -13.46 -7.10 -22.51
CA LEU A 1025 -14.23 -5.86 -22.43
C LEU A 1025 -15.72 -6.14 -22.16
N PRO A 1026 -16.39 -5.36 -21.28
CA PRO A 1026 -17.83 -5.51 -21.05
C PRO A 1026 -18.62 -5.12 -22.32
N GLY A 1027 -19.14 -6.12 -23.04
CA GLY A 1027 -20.17 -5.94 -24.07
C GLY A 1027 -19.73 -6.16 -25.52
N SER A 1028 -19.74 -7.42 -25.97
CA SER A 1028 -20.38 -7.73 -27.26
C SER A 1028 -21.08 -9.08 -27.17
N THR A 1029 -22.27 -9.07 -26.55
CA THR A 1029 -23.28 -10.09 -26.88
C THR A 1029 -23.68 -9.87 -28.33
N SER A 1030 -23.00 -10.55 -29.25
CA SER A 1030 -23.34 -10.54 -30.66
C SER A 1030 -24.68 -11.27 -30.88
N HIS A 1031 -25.80 -10.57 -30.73
CA HIS A 1031 -27.01 -10.93 -31.46
C HIS A 1031 -26.80 -10.55 -32.92
N SER A 1032 -26.76 -11.55 -33.78
CA SER A 1032 -26.78 -11.37 -35.22
C SER A 1032 -28.08 -10.70 -35.65
N SER A 1033 -28.02 -9.46 -36.11
CA SER A 1033 -29.00 -8.92 -37.03
C SER A 1033 -28.27 -8.08 -38.08
N THR A 1034 -28.24 -8.62 -39.29
CA THR A 1034 -27.90 -7.96 -40.54
C THR A 1034 -28.61 -6.61 -40.68
N TRP A 1035 -27.88 -5.49 -40.78
CA TRP A 1035 -28.35 -4.31 -41.48
C TRP A 1035 -27.21 -3.56 -42.18
N ASN A 1036 -27.51 -3.16 -43.42
CA ASN A 1036 -26.63 -2.61 -44.43
C ASN A 1036 -26.01 -1.25 -44.08
N ARG A 1037 -24.82 -1.02 -44.66
CA ARG A 1037 -24.18 0.30 -44.78
C ARG A 1037 -25.08 1.27 -45.56
N GLN A 1038 -25.23 2.51 -45.05
CA GLN A 1038 -25.19 3.72 -45.87
C GLN A 1038 -24.92 4.98 -45.04
N HIS A 1039 -23.95 5.77 -45.54
CA HIS A 1039 -23.59 7.18 -45.36
C HIS A 1039 -24.20 8.07 -44.25
N GLY A 1040 -23.34 8.94 -43.68
CA GLY A 1040 -23.75 10.31 -43.33
C GLY A 1040 -22.99 10.96 -42.17
N PHE A 1041 -22.20 11.98 -42.46
CA PHE A 1041 -21.48 12.85 -41.53
C PHE A 1041 -22.40 13.81 -40.75
N THR A 1042 -21.82 14.39 -39.68
CA THR A 1042 -22.06 15.70 -39.02
C THR A 1042 -23.03 15.87 -37.85
N SER A 1043 -22.47 16.60 -36.87
CA SER A 1043 -22.90 17.14 -35.58
C SER A 1043 -24.24 17.89 -35.53
N GLN A 1044 -24.88 17.89 -34.36
CA GLN A 1044 -25.29 19.13 -33.67
C GLN A 1044 -25.69 18.90 -32.20
N LEU A 1045 -25.17 19.80 -31.36
CA LEU A 1045 -25.46 19.99 -29.94
C LEU A 1045 -26.64 20.96 -29.75
N HIS A 1046 -27.35 20.78 -28.62
CA HIS A 1046 -28.06 21.75 -27.76
C HIS A 1046 -29.61 21.71 -27.60
N ASN A 1047 -29.95 21.74 -26.30
CA ASN A 1047 -31.16 22.22 -25.59
C ASN A 1047 -32.40 21.28 -25.55
N ALA A 1048 -33.10 21.06 -24.43
CA ALA A 1048 -33.19 21.79 -23.16
C ALA A 1048 -33.70 20.89 -22.00
N GLN A 1049 -33.48 21.38 -20.77
CA GLN A 1049 -34.00 20.91 -19.49
C GLN A 1049 -35.54 21.04 -19.37
N HIS A 1050 -36.17 20.09 -18.65
CA HIS A 1050 -37.22 20.22 -17.62
C HIS A 1050 -38.09 18.95 -17.58
N ASP A 1051 -38.01 18.14 -16.52
CA ASP A 1051 -39.04 18.11 -15.46
C ASP A 1051 -38.81 16.98 -14.46
N LEU A 1052 -39.03 17.30 -13.18
CA LEU A 1052 -38.85 16.45 -12.02
C LEU A 1052 -40.20 16.27 -11.32
N SER A 1053 -40.41 15.06 -10.80
CA SER A 1053 -41.43 14.62 -9.85
C SER A 1053 -42.77 14.09 -10.40
N SER A 1054 -43.06 12.81 -10.13
CA SER A 1054 -44.05 12.42 -9.13
C SER A 1054 -44.34 10.90 -9.13
N HIS A 1055 -44.67 10.41 -7.94
CA HIS A 1055 -45.49 9.22 -7.63
C HIS A 1055 -44.84 7.85 -7.39
N LEU A 1056 -44.41 7.70 -6.12
CA LEU A 1056 -44.75 6.53 -5.30
C LEU A 1056 -46.23 6.64 -4.84
N HIS A 1057 -47.06 5.63 -5.14
CA HIS A 1057 -47.81 4.78 -4.19
C HIS A 1057 -49.15 4.21 -4.72
N ARG A 1058 -49.33 2.91 -4.39
CA ARG A 1058 -50.56 2.10 -4.28
C ARG A 1058 -51.23 1.64 -5.57
N HIS A 1059 -51.20 0.32 -5.79
CA HIS A 1059 -52.39 -0.50 -5.52
C HIS A 1059 -52.03 -1.95 -5.17
N HIS A 1060 -52.70 -2.45 -4.13
CA HIS A 1060 -52.62 -3.76 -3.53
C HIS A 1060 -53.69 -4.71 -4.11
N LEU A 1061 -53.38 -6.02 -4.06
CA LEU A 1061 -54.25 -7.18 -3.78
C LEU A 1061 -55.20 -7.75 -4.85
N SER A 1062 -54.91 -9.00 -5.26
CA SER A 1062 -55.79 -10.18 -5.11
C SER A 1062 -54.98 -11.43 -5.54
N THR A 1063 -54.52 -12.33 -4.65
CA THR A 1063 -55.20 -13.59 -4.21
C THR A 1063 -55.68 -14.47 -5.38
N THR A 1064 -55.45 -15.79 -5.50
CA THR A 1064 -55.41 -16.86 -4.48
C THR A 1064 -55.06 -18.22 -5.13
N THR A 1065 -54.29 -19.08 -4.42
CA THR A 1065 -54.39 -20.58 -4.25
C THR A 1065 -54.40 -21.53 -5.48
N SER A 1066 -53.88 -22.77 -5.47
CA SER A 1066 -53.69 -23.77 -4.39
C SER A 1066 -52.77 -24.93 -4.83
N HIS A 1067 -51.94 -25.38 -3.87
CA HIS A 1067 -51.64 -26.75 -3.43
C HIS A 1067 -51.39 -27.92 -4.41
N LEU A 1068 -50.21 -28.53 -4.29
CA LEU A 1068 -49.99 -29.75 -3.47
C LEU A 1068 -48.56 -29.79 -2.94
#